data_AF-A0A6N4W8U7-F1
#
_entry.id   AF-A0A6N4W8U7-F1
#
_cell.length_a   1.000
_cell.length_b   1.000
_cell.length_c   1.000
_cell.angle_alpha   90.00
_cell.angle_beta   90.00
_cell.angle_gamma   90.00
#
_symmetry.space_group_name_H-M   'P 1'
#
loop_
_entity.id
_entity.type
_entity.pdbx_description
1 polymer ?
#
loop_
_entity_poly.entity_id
_entity_poly.type
_entity_poly.pdbx_seq_one_letter_code
_entity_poly.pdbx_strand_id
1 'polypeptide(L)'
;MTDTDLITAGDSAPATDAPAVDSPASSASERSARGGATGSLSAMVLPELRALASQVGVKGTSGMRKSELIAAIRDAQNGGNGSSHGAANGGAPAAAEPASDNGAPEQPRRERRTANRGAGAPTSENAAAGASTSENAEQQKPAERPENTSQNDAENKADKPETRSQNRTDNAEQPRNENRGDNRDNRPNRESNDSGGDGQGGGQNRNNNGNNNNSTNTDDDERGGRRGRRFRDRRRRGERTGGEGGGGNEAELREDDVVQPVAGILDVLDNYAFVRTSGYLAGPNDVYVSMNMVRKNGLRRGDAVTGAVRVAKEGDQSNQRQKFNPLVRLDSVNGGPVEAAKNRPEFSKLTPLYPNQRLRLETTTERLTTRVIDLIMPIGKGQRALIVSPPKAGKTTIMQDIANAITKNNPECHLMVVLVDERPEEVTDMQRSVKGEVIASTFDRPPSDHTQAAELAIERAKRLVEQGKDVVVLLDSITRLGRAYNNASPASGRILSGGVDSTALYPPKRFLGAARNIEHGGSLTIIATAMVETGSTGDTVIFEEFKGTGNAELKLDRKIAERRVFPAVDVNPSGTRKDELLLSPDEFAIVHKLRRVLSGLDSHQAIDLLMSQLRKTKNNYEFLVQVSKTAPGGAMDVD
;
A
#
# COMPACT_ATOMS: atom_id res chain seq x y z
N MET A 1 75.43 14.64 12.16
CA MET A 1 75.25 15.40 10.91
C MET A 1 73.74 15.63 10.78
N THR A 2 73.18 16.67 11.39
CA THR A 2 73.29 18.13 11.09
C THR A 2 72.46 18.52 9.86
N ASP A 3 71.67 19.60 9.78
CA ASP A 3 71.15 20.68 10.67
C ASP A 3 70.09 21.46 9.81
N THR A 4 69.15 22.34 10.21
CA THR A 4 68.45 22.85 11.43
C THR A 4 67.21 23.65 10.88
N ASP A 5 66.23 24.25 11.57
CA ASP A 5 65.75 24.34 12.99
C ASP A 5 64.21 24.63 12.92
N LEU A 6 63.36 24.32 13.90
CA LEU A 6 63.06 25.05 15.15
C LEU A 6 62.72 26.55 15.00
N ILE A 7 61.44 26.91 15.13
CA ILE A 7 60.96 28.25 15.54
C ILE A 7 59.91 28.07 16.64
N THR A 8 59.99 28.88 17.70
CA THR A 8 59.22 28.76 18.95
C THR A 8 58.74 30.12 19.47
N ALA A 9 57.85 30.10 20.47
CA ALA A 9 57.09 31.25 21.01
C ALA A 9 56.12 31.90 19.98
N GLY A 10 55.06 32.60 20.36
CA GLY A 10 54.48 33.05 21.64
C GLY A 10 53.48 34.16 21.30
N ASP A 11 52.49 34.55 22.10
CA ASP A 11 52.16 34.30 23.51
C ASP A 11 50.67 34.68 23.75
N SER A 12 50.19 34.71 25.00
CA SER A 12 49.03 35.49 25.47
C SER A 12 47.63 35.00 25.10
N ALA A 13 47.05 34.19 25.99
CA ALA A 13 45.61 34.25 26.29
C ALA A 13 45.34 35.42 27.29
N PRO A 14 44.07 35.83 27.48
CA PRO A 14 43.35 35.25 28.62
C PRO A 14 41.91 34.84 28.32
N ALA A 15 41.32 34.04 29.21
CA ALA A 15 39.92 33.65 29.17
C ALA A 15 38.98 34.75 29.71
N THR A 16 37.69 34.64 29.39
CA THR A 16 36.61 35.45 29.99
C THR A 16 35.57 34.52 30.62
N ASP A 17 35.15 34.83 31.84
CA ASP A 17 34.29 33.98 32.67
C ASP A 17 32.89 33.70 32.13
N ALA A 18 32.33 32.58 32.59
CA ALA A 18 30.90 32.31 32.58
C ALA A 18 30.37 32.26 34.04
N PRO A 19 29.38 33.09 34.41
CA PRO A 19 28.79 33.04 35.74
C PRO A 19 27.49 32.22 35.78
N ALA A 20 27.44 31.27 36.70
CA ALA A 20 26.24 30.93 37.47
C ALA A 20 26.56 31.24 38.95
N VAL A 21 25.64 31.42 39.89
CA VAL A 21 24.19 31.14 39.97
C VAL A 21 23.57 32.26 40.83
N ASP A 22 22.29 32.60 40.67
CA ASP A 22 21.39 32.66 41.86
C ASP A 22 19.89 32.63 41.49
N SER A 23 19.03 32.52 42.49
CA SER A 23 17.58 32.70 42.44
C SER A 23 17.06 33.31 43.74
N PRO A 24 16.09 34.24 43.67
CA PRO A 24 15.12 34.28 44.77
C PRO A 24 13.65 34.49 44.37
N ALA A 25 12.78 33.91 45.21
CA ALA A 25 11.47 34.40 45.62
C ALA A 25 10.40 34.74 44.55
N SER A 26 9.44 33.82 44.45
CA SER A 26 7.99 34.07 44.52
C SER A 26 7.45 35.50 44.36
N SER A 27 6.57 35.70 43.39
CA SER A 27 5.38 36.55 43.56
C SER A 27 4.16 35.87 42.96
N ALA A 28 2.99 36.08 43.57
CA ALA A 28 1.72 35.52 43.10
C ALA A 28 0.87 36.63 42.46
N SER A 29 0.18 36.30 41.37
CA SER A 29 -0.92 37.12 40.84
C SER A 29 -2.05 36.22 40.37
N GLU A 30 -3.27 36.51 40.82
CA GLU A 30 -4.45 35.71 40.54
C GLU A 30 -5.08 35.98 39.15
N ARG A 31 -6.13 35.21 38.82
CA ARG A 31 -7.22 35.51 37.87
C ARG A 31 -6.92 35.38 36.37
N SER A 32 -7.19 34.16 35.86
CA SER A 32 -8.35 33.99 34.97
C SER A 32 -8.86 32.54 34.97
N ALA A 33 -9.64 32.17 35.98
CA ALA A 33 -10.13 30.80 36.17
C ALA A 33 -11.63 30.68 35.86
N ARG A 34 -11.99 30.38 34.60
CA ARG A 34 -13.33 29.91 34.18
C ARG A 34 -13.36 29.29 32.76
N GLY A 35 -12.49 28.30 32.51
CA GLY A 35 -12.46 27.63 31.19
C GLY A 35 -11.38 26.57 30.98
N GLY A 36 -11.20 25.60 31.90
CA GLY A 36 -10.12 24.60 31.78
C GLY A 36 -10.42 23.15 32.22
N ALA A 37 -11.49 22.90 32.98
CA ALA A 37 -11.72 21.59 33.62
C ALA A 37 -12.09 20.44 32.64
N THR A 38 -12.50 20.75 31.41
CA THR A 38 -12.96 19.75 30.44
C THR A 38 -11.81 18.99 29.75
N GLY A 39 -10.63 19.62 29.62
CA GLY A 39 -9.48 19.05 28.89
C GLY A 39 -8.65 18.05 29.72
N SER A 40 -8.37 18.36 30.98
CA SER A 40 -7.45 17.58 31.82
C SER A 40 -7.90 16.14 32.05
N LEU A 41 -9.19 15.93 32.37
CA LEU A 41 -9.77 14.60 32.60
C LEU A 41 -9.69 13.69 31.35
N SER A 42 -9.72 14.26 30.14
CA SER A 42 -9.60 13.49 28.90
C SER A 42 -8.17 12.97 28.66
N ALA A 43 -7.15 13.68 29.17
CA ALA A 43 -5.74 13.34 29.01
C ALA A 43 -5.28 12.22 29.98
N MET A 44 -5.78 12.21 31.22
CA MET A 44 -5.42 11.24 32.26
C MET A 44 -5.57 9.77 31.84
N VAL A 45 -4.76 8.88 32.42
CA VAL A 45 -4.77 7.43 32.16
C VAL A 45 -5.84 6.74 33.02
N LEU A 46 -6.30 5.55 32.62
CA LEU A 46 -7.37 4.81 33.32
C LEU A 46 -7.13 4.58 34.84
N PRO A 47 -5.91 4.25 35.33
CA PRO A 47 -5.66 4.13 36.77
C PRO A 47 -5.84 5.46 37.52
N GLU A 48 -5.37 6.56 36.95
CA GLU A 48 -5.47 7.91 37.51
C GLU A 48 -6.94 8.34 37.61
N LEU A 49 -7.72 8.10 36.55
CA LEU A 49 -9.16 8.36 36.54
C LEU A 49 -9.92 7.49 37.56
N ARG A 50 -9.49 6.25 37.81
CA ARG A 50 -10.10 5.39 38.84
C ARG A 50 -9.74 5.86 40.25
N ALA A 51 -8.51 6.30 40.49
CA ALA A 51 -8.09 6.91 41.75
C ALA A 51 -8.87 8.21 42.02
N LEU A 52 -8.96 9.11 41.04
CA LEU A 52 -9.67 10.38 41.15
C LEU A 52 -11.19 10.19 41.30
N ALA A 53 -11.79 9.23 40.57
CA ALA A 53 -13.18 8.84 40.78
C ALA A 53 -13.43 8.32 42.21
N SER A 54 -12.52 7.52 42.76
CA SER A 54 -12.60 7.07 44.17
C SER A 54 -12.47 8.22 45.15
N GLN A 55 -11.58 9.19 44.89
CA GLN A 55 -11.38 10.38 45.72
C GLN A 55 -12.60 11.32 45.73
N VAL A 56 -13.33 11.40 44.61
CA VAL A 56 -14.59 12.15 44.48
C VAL A 56 -15.81 11.32 44.93
N GLY A 57 -15.61 10.08 45.39
CA GLY A 57 -16.66 9.25 46.02
C GLY A 57 -17.50 8.39 45.07
N VAL A 58 -17.11 8.28 43.79
CA VAL A 58 -17.79 7.43 42.80
C VAL A 58 -17.55 5.95 43.13
N LYS A 59 -18.63 5.20 43.36
CA LYS A 59 -18.60 3.74 43.64
C LYS A 59 -18.72 2.94 42.34
N GLY A 60 -18.12 1.73 42.30
CA GLY A 60 -18.24 0.80 41.16
C GLY A 60 -17.27 1.02 39.99
N THR A 61 -16.18 1.77 40.21
CA THR A 61 -15.24 2.24 39.17
C THR A 61 -14.41 1.15 38.47
N SER A 62 -14.41 -0.09 38.96
CA SER A 62 -13.60 -1.21 38.44
C SER A 62 -14.06 -1.75 37.09
N GLY A 63 -15.36 -1.71 36.80
CA GLY A 63 -15.95 -2.15 35.52
C GLY A 63 -16.05 -1.05 34.45
N MET A 64 -16.00 0.22 34.87
CA MET A 64 -16.27 1.36 33.99
C MET A 64 -15.17 1.61 32.95
N ARG A 65 -15.60 2.02 31.74
CA ARG A 65 -14.76 2.50 30.63
C ARG A 65 -14.31 3.95 30.86
N LYS A 66 -13.32 4.41 30.08
CA LYS A 66 -12.71 5.75 30.27
C LYS A 66 -13.74 6.89 30.18
N SER A 67 -14.67 6.81 29.24
CA SER A 67 -15.77 7.76 29.03
C SER A 67 -16.74 7.82 30.22
N GLU A 68 -17.13 6.65 30.74
CA GLU A 68 -18.04 6.51 31.89
C GLU A 68 -17.42 7.08 33.18
N LEU A 69 -16.12 6.81 33.41
CA LEU A 69 -15.36 7.40 34.51
C LEU A 69 -15.31 8.93 34.42
N ILE A 70 -15.00 9.49 33.25
CA ILE A 70 -14.95 10.95 33.05
C ILE A 70 -16.32 11.60 33.25
N ALA A 71 -17.41 10.94 32.87
CA ALA A 71 -18.77 11.41 33.15
C ALA A 71 -19.07 11.41 34.66
N ALA A 72 -18.92 10.26 35.33
CA ALA A 72 -19.23 10.12 36.75
C ALA A 72 -18.38 11.05 37.65
N ILE A 73 -17.11 11.30 37.28
CA ILE A 73 -16.27 12.31 37.94
C ILE A 73 -16.87 13.71 37.82
N ARG A 74 -17.32 14.12 36.63
CA ARG A 74 -17.88 15.46 36.37
C ARG A 74 -19.20 15.66 37.09
N ASP A 75 -20.08 14.66 37.09
CA ASP A 75 -21.38 14.74 37.76
C ASP A 75 -21.20 14.87 39.28
N ALA A 76 -20.27 14.12 39.86
CA ALA A 76 -19.93 14.21 41.28
C ALA A 76 -19.17 15.51 41.64
N GLN A 77 -18.34 16.05 40.74
CA GLN A 77 -17.70 17.37 40.90
C GLN A 77 -18.72 18.54 40.84
N ASN A 78 -19.79 18.40 40.04
CA ASN A 78 -20.82 19.44 39.90
C ASN A 78 -21.85 19.45 41.05
N GLY A 79 -22.02 18.36 41.80
CA GLY A 79 -23.05 18.22 42.85
C GLY A 79 -22.81 19.02 44.14
N GLY A 80 -21.74 19.81 44.23
CA GLY A 80 -21.23 20.38 45.48
C GLY A 80 -21.81 21.72 45.95
N ASN A 81 -23.11 22.01 45.80
CA ASN A 81 -23.69 23.25 46.36
C ASN A 81 -25.24 23.22 46.55
N GLY A 82 -25.77 23.65 47.70
CA GLY A 82 -27.17 24.15 47.83
C GLY A 82 -28.27 23.18 48.31
N SER A 83 -28.30 22.94 49.63
CA SER A 83 -29.35 22.33 50.49
C SER A 83 -30.88 22.40 50.15
N SER A 84 -31.55 21.26 50.44
CA SER A 84 -32.79 21.05 51.25
C SER A 84 -34.23 21.34 50.74
N HIS A 85 -35.19 20.63 51.38
CA HIS A 85 -36.66 20.46 51.16
C HIS A 85 -37.06 19.33 50.17
N GLY A 86 -38.04 18.45 50.45
CA GLY A 86 -38.71 18.11 51.73
C GLY A 86 -40.15 17.57 51.59
N ALA A 87 -40.44 16.36 52.11
CA ALA A 87 -41.78 15.72 52.24
C ALA A 87 -42.54 15.37 50.93
N ALA A 88 -43.48 14.40 50.86
CA ALA A 88 -43.84 13.24 51.71
C ALA A 88 -44.77 12.25 50.94
N ASN A 89 -45.13 11.11 51.57
CA ASN A 89 -46.05 10.03 51.15
C ASN A 89 -45.57 9.14 49.98
N GLY A 90 -45.85 7.82 49.93
CA GLY A 90 -46.52 6.89 50.87
C GLY A 90 -47.29 5.79 50.10
N GLY A 91 -47.21 4.49 50.41
CA GLY A 91 -46.56 3.79 51.53
C GLY A 91 -46.24 2.30 51.26
N ALA A 92 -46.08 1.51 52.32
CA ALA A 92 -45.50 0.14 52.38
C ALA A 92 -46.57 -1.00 52.35
N PRO A 93 -46.31 -2.31 52.64
CA PRO A 93 -45.05 -2.98 53.03
C PRO A 93 -44.77 -4.44 52.51
N ALA A 94 -43.55 -4.93 52.82
CA ALA A 94 -43.15 -6.29 53.26
C ALA A 94 -43.42 -7.60 52.44
N ALA A 95 -42.32 -8.11 51.83
CA ALA A 95 -41.58 -9.34 52.20
C ALA A 95 -42.16 -10.80 52.17
N ALA A 96 -41.25 -11.71 51.78
CA ALA A 96 -41.14 -13.15 52.08
C ALA A 96 -41.77 -14.22 51.13
N GLU A 97 -41.08 -15.38 51.09
CA GLU A 97 -41.33 -16.64 50.37
C GLU A 97 -42.36 -17.55 51.13
N PRO A 98 -42.79 -18.76 50.68
CA PRO A 98 -42.22 -19.65 49.63
C PRO A 98 -43.20 -20.54 48.78
N ALA A 99 -42.57 -21.43 47.99
CA ALA A 99 -42.97 -22.82 47.66
C ALA A 99 -43.77 -23.22 46.38
N SER A 100 -43.22 -24.25 45.73
CA SER A 100 -43.85 -25.44 45.06
C SER A 100 -44.79 -25.33 43.83
N ASP A 101 -44.22 -25.73 42.67
CA ASP A 101 -44.50 -27.00 41.95
C ASP A 101 -45.84 -27.24 41.21
N ASN A 102 -45.80 -27.33 39.86
CA ASN A 102 -46.06 -28.56 39.06
C ASN A 102 -46.03 -28.33 37.52
N GLY A 103 -45.75 -29.39 36.73
CA GLY A 103 -46.10 -29.44 35.29
C GLY A 103 -45.06 -29.94 34.26
N ALA A 104 -44.69 -31.22 34.31
CA ALA A 104 -43.93 -31.94 33.24
C ALA A 104 -44.91 -32.76 32.33
N PRO A 105 -44.50 -33.57 31.30
CA PRO A 105 -43.14 -33.95 30.85
C PRO A 105 -42.92 -34.03 29.29
N GLU A 106 -41.73 -34.53 28.90
CA GLU A 106 -41.30 -34.91 27.53
C GLU A 106 -41.48 -36.43 27.22
N GLN A 107 -40.70 -36.96 26.24
CA GLN A 107 -40.30 -38.37 25.93
C GLN A 107 -41.15 -39.07 24.84
N PRO A 108 -40.63 -39.90 23.86
CA PRO A 108 -39.28 -40.52 23.76
C PRO A 108 -38.58 -40.83 22.36
N ARG A 109 -37.23 -40.97 22.37
CA ARG A 109 -36.23 -41.68 21.49
C ARG A 109 -36.63 -42.88 20.58
N ARG A 110 -35.83 -43.12 19.50
CA ARG A 110 -34.86 -44.28 19.37
C ARG A 110 -34.01 -44.41 18.06
N GLU A 111 -32.74 -44.86 18.20
CA GLU A 111 -31.92 -45.93 17.50
C GLU A 111 -32.05 -46.20 15.94
N ARG A 112 -31.14 -46.85 15.16
CA ARG A 112 -29.86 -47.60 15.34
C ARG A 112 -29.10 -47.86 13.99
N ARG A 113 -27.76 -47.98 14.04
CA ARG A 113 -26.82 -48.92 13.31
C ARG A 113 -26.77 -49.11 11.75
N THR A 114 -25.53 -49.40 11.30
CA THR A 114 -25.05 -50.33 10.22
C THR A 114 -25.09 -50.03 8.70
N ALA A 115 -23.88 -49.82 8.16
CA ALA A 115 -23.15 -50.68 7.19
C ALA A 115 -23.43 -50.70 5.65
N ASN A 116 -22.43 -50.17 4.92
CA ASN A 116 -21.67 -50.85 3.82
C ASN A 116 -22.19 -50.84 2.35
N ARG A 117 -21.21 -50.81 1.42
CA ARG A 117 -21.26 -50.96 -0.06
C ARG A 117 -21.92 -49.84 -0.89
N GLY A 118 -21.42 -49.68 -2.12
CA GLY A 118 -22.04 -48.86 -3.17
C GLY A 118 -21.03 -48.13 -4.06
N ALA A 119 -20.50 -48.80 -5.09
CA ALA A 119 -19.77 -48.15 -6.19
C ALA A 119 -20.69 -48.03 -7.41
N GLY A 120 -20.46 -47.03 -8.26
CA GLY A 120 -21.13 -46.90 -9.56
C GLY A 120 -21.54 -45.46 -9.91
N ALA A 121 -20.84 -44.87 -10.86
CA ALA A 121 -21.32 -43.71 -11.61
C ALA A 121 -21.85 -44.17 -12.98
N PRO A 122 -22.93 -43.59 -13.52
CA PRO A 122 -23.35 -43.81 -14.89
C PRO A 122 -22.99 -42.63 -15.84
N THR A 123 -22.48 -43.03 -17.00
CA THR A 123 -22.50 -42.35 -18.31
C THR A 123 -23.94 -42.15 -18.83
N SER A 124 -24.29 -41.39 -19.88
CA SER A 124 -23.65 -40.36 -20.75
C SER A 124 -24.64 -39.97 -21.86
N GLU A 125 -24.58 -38.75 -22.45
CA GLU A 125 -25.04 -38.46 -23.83
C GLU A 125 -24.71 -36.99 -24.24
N ASN A 126 -24.64 -36.54 -25.51
CA ASN A 126 -23.85 -37.03 -26.68
C ASN A 126 -23.75 -35.89 -27.76
N ALA A 127 -23.05 -36.14 -28.89
CA ALA A 127 -22.94 -35.33 -30.13
C ALA A 127 -22.05 -34.05 -30.06
N ALA A 128 -21.34 -33.58 -31.11
CA ALA A 128 -20.94 -34.12 -32.44
C ALA A 128 -19.98 -33.09 -33.14
N ALA A 129 -19.22 -33.36 -34.21
CA ALA A 129 -18.56 -34.57 -34.76
C ALA A 129 -17.63 -34.20 -35.95
N GLY A 130 -16.62 -35.02 -36.26
CA GLY A 130 -15.78 -34.96 -37.49
C GLY A 130 -14.43 -34.21 -37.38
N ALA A 131 -13.37 -34.58 -38.10
CA ALA A 131 -13.14 -35.73 -39.01
C ALA A 131 -11.62 -35.98 -39.28
N SER A 132 -11.25 -37.23 -39.63
CA SER A 132 -10.06 -37.71 -40.43
C SER A 132 -8.64 -37.13 -40.14
N THR A 133 -7.51 -37.86 -40.15
CA THR A 133 -7.05 -39.13 -40.80
C THR A 133 -5.80 -39.63 -40.01
N SER A 134 -5.09 -40.76 -40.19
CA SER A 134 -5.00 -41.88 -41.17
C SER A 134 -4.58 -43.19 -40.45
N GLU A 135 -4.31 -44.28 -41.19
CA GLU A 135 -3.90 -45.59 -40.64
C GLU A 135 -2.38 -45.77 -40.43
N ASN A 136 -1.98 -46.61 -39.46
CA ASN A 136 -1.59 -48.01 -39.74
C ASN A 136 -1.12 -48.79 -38.49
N ALA A 137 -1.53 -50.05 -38.37
CA ALA A 137 -0.98 -51.02 -37.42
C ALA A 137 -1.36 -52.46 -37.82
N GLU A 138 -0.39 -53.39 -37.78
CA GLU A 138 -0.63 -54.81 -38.01
C GLU A 138 -0.25 -55.68 -36.80
N GLN A 139 -1.20 -56.53 -36.38
CA GLN A 139 -1.10 -57.99 -36.17
C GLN A 139 0.05 -58.59 -35.31
N GLN A 140 -0.10 -59.71 -34.57
CA GLN A 140 -1.23 -60.52 -34.07
C GLN A 140 -0.66 -61.43 -32.92
N LYS A 141 -1.26 -61.46 -31.71
CA LYS A 141 -2.12 -62.54 -31.13
C LYS A 141 -1.40 -63.81 -30.58
N PRO A 142 -2.03 -64.70 -29.76
CA PRO A 142 -1.44 -65.10 -28.46
C PRO A 142 -1.46 -66.62 -28.12
N ALA A 143 -1.12 -66.98 -26.87
CA ALA A 143 -1.37 -68.29 -26.25
C ALA A 143 -1.63 -68.17 -24.72
N GLU A 144 -2.17 -69.21 -24.07
CA GLU A 144 -2.67 -69.19 -22.68
C GLU A 144 -2.01 -70.21 -21.70
N ARG A 145 -2.42 -70.08 -20.43
CA ARG A 145 -2.19 -70.86 -19.18
C ARG A 145 -2.28 -72.41 -19.31
N PRO A 146 -1.77 -73.23 -18.34
CA PRO A 146 -2.26 -73.27 -16.93
C PRO A 146 -1.19 -73.53 -15.82
N GLU A 147 -1.57 -74.19 -14.71
CA GLU A 147 -1.01 -74.06 -13.35
C GLU A 147 -0.50 -75.40 -12.74
N ASN A 148 0.41 -75.36 -11.73
CA ASN A 148 0.30 -76.25 -10.54
C ASN A 148 1.15 -75.85 -9.29
N THR A 149 0.72 -76.46 -8.18
CA THR A 149 0.93 -76.31 -6.72
C THR A 149 2.29 -76.69 -6.08
N SER A 150 2.66 -75.92 -5.03
CA SER A 150 3.47 -76.14 -3.78
C SER A 150 4.30 -77.41 -3.47
N GLN A 151 5.48 -77.27 -2.80
CA GLN A 151 5.78 -77.61 -1.36
C GLN A 151 7.29 -77.67 -0.96
N ASN A 152 7.58 -77.50 0.36
CA ASN A 152 8.75 -77.97 1.16
C ASN A 152 10.19 -77.38 0.89
N ASP A 153 11.17 -77.31 1.82
CA ASP A 153 11.29 -77.70 3.27
C ASP A 153 12.34 -76.89 4.10
N ALA A 154 12.18 -76.92 5.44
CA ALA A 154 13.07 -76.83 6.66
C ALA A 154 14.60 -76.42 6.62
N GLU A 155 15.36 -76.10 7.71
CA GLU A 155 15.16 -76.01 9.20
C GLU A 155 16.34 -75.30 9.96
N ASN A 156 16.27 -75.15 11.31
CA ASN A 156 17.35 -74.94 12.33
C ASN A 156 18.05 -73.54 12.45
N LYS A 157 18.51 -73.01 13.62
CA LYS A 157 18.38 -73.39 15.07
C LYS A 157 18.53 -72.14 16.00
N ALA A 158 18.37 -72.29 17.32
CA ALA A 158 18.22 -71.22 18.34
C ALA A 158 19.50 -70.83 19.12
N ASP A 159 19.47 -69.71 19.88
CA ASP A 159 19.62 -69.74 21.36
C ASP A 159 19.20 -68.42 22.10
N LYS A 160 19.24 -68.43 23.45
CA LYS A 160 18.93 -67.33 24.43
C LYS A 160 20.09 -67.23 25.49
N PRO A 161 20.11 -66.39 26.58
CA PRO A 161 19.01 -65.81 27.38
C PRO A 161 19.23 -64.33 27.87
N GLU A 162 18.80 -64.01 29.10
CA GLU A 162 18.42 -62.68 29.64
C GLU A 162 19.45 -61.99 30.55
N THR A 163 19.25 -60.71 30.88
CA THR A 163 19.48 -60.17 32.26
C THR A 163 18.62 -58.93 32.56
N ARG A 164 18.53 -58.51 33.84
CA ARG A 164 17.35 -57.79 34.40
C ARG A 164 17.67 -56.93 35.64
N SER A 165 17.14 -55.70 35.71
CA SER A 165 16.71 -54.92 36.92
C SER A 165 16.06 -53.60 36.44
N GLN A 166 14.91 -53.09 36.92
CA GLN A 166 14.44 -52.76 38.29
C GLN A 166 15.21 -51.55 38.87
N ASN A 167 14.58 -50.49 39.42
CA ASN A 167 13.33 -50.34 40.19
C ASN A 167 12.44 -49.16 39.67
N ARG A 168 11.10 -49.12 39.82
CA ARG A 168 10.25 -48.85 41.02
C ARG A 168 10.48 -47.46 41.67
N THR A 169 9.50 -46.69 42.17
CA THR A 169 8.01 -46.76 42.24
C THR A 169 7.46 -45.33 42.60
N ASP A 170 6.18 -44.97 42.86
CA ASP A 170 4.91 -45.72 43.07
C ASP A 170 3.64 -44.86 42.79
N ASN A 171 2.47 -45.50 42.97
CA ASN A 171 1.23 -45.00 43.61
C ASN A 171 -0.05 -44.78 42.77
N ALA A 172 -1.22 -45.01 43.40
CA ALA A 172 -2.49 -45.29 42.75
C ALA A 172 -3.74 -44.69 43.45
N GLU A 173 -4.86 -44.71 42.72
CA GLU A 173 -6.28 -44.89 43.18
C GLU A 173 -6.85 -44.04 44.34
N GLN A 174 -7.78 -43.11 44.04
CA GLN A 174 -9.27 -43.25 44.21
C GLN A 174 -9.76 -42.97 45.67
N PRO A 175 -11.09 -42.87 46.02
CA PRO A 175 -12.31 -43.20 45.25
C PRO A 175 -13.51 -42.20 45.31
N ARG A 176 -14.49 -42.39 44.38
CA ARG A 176 -15.99 -42.35 44.51
C ARG A 176 -16.70 -41.15 45.17
N ASN A 177 -17.96 -40.78 44.88
CA ASN A 177 -19.05 -41.23 43.97
C ASN A 177 -19.97 -39.99 43.72
N GLU A 178 -21.04 -39.93 42.90
CA GLU A 178 -21.80 -40.86 42.02
C GLU A 178 -22.28 -40.02 40.78
N ASN A 179 -23.42 -40.10 40.06
CA ASN A 179 -24.65 -40.93 40.06
C ASN A 179 -25.23 -41.08 38.61
N ARG A 180 -26.48 -41.58 38.51
CA ARG A 180 -27.36 -41.70 37.33
C ARG A 180 -27.81 -40.34 36.77
N GLY A 181 -28.38 -40.22 35.56
CA GLY A 181 -28.63 -41.21 34.49
C GLY A 181 -30.03 -41.14 33.85
N ASP A 182 -30.08 -41.30 32.51
CA ASP A 182 -31.23 -41.54 31.60
C ASP A 182 -32.18 -40.38 31.14
N ASN A 183 -32.31 -40.24 29.80
CA ASN A 183 -33.53 -40.04 28.95
C ASN A 183 -34.50 -38.83 29.13
N ARG A 184 -35.23 -38.27 28.12
CA ARG A 184 -35.38 -38.38 26.64
C ARG A 184 -36.28 -37.23 26.07
N ASP A 185 -35.88 -36.62 24.96
CA ASP A 185 -36.68 -36.08 23.82
C ASP A 185 -38.16 -35.60 23.97
N ASN A 186 -38.50 -34.33 23.70
CA ASN A 186 -39.73 -34.01 22.96
C ASN A 186 -39.61 -32.87 21.91
N ARG A 187 -40.40 -33.02 20.85
CA ARG A 187 -40.46 -32.30 19.57
C ARG A 187 -41.27 -30.98 19.65
N PRO A 188 -41.39 -30.14 18.58
CA PRO A 188 -41.01 -30.38 17.17
C PRO A 188 -40.24 -29.26 16.43
N ASN A 189 -39.80 -29.60 15.21
CA ASN A 189 -39.36 -28.70 14.15
C ASN A 189 -40.54 -27.91 13.51
N ARG A 190 -40.26 -26.84 12.75
CA ARG A 190 -41.23 -26.28 11.80
C ARG A 190 -40.56 -25.73 10.54
N GLU A 191 -40.70 -26.46 9.44
CA GLU A 191 -40.37 -25.99 8.09
C GLU A 191 -41.42 -25.02 7.53
N SER A 192 -40.99 -24.19 6.58
CA SER A 192 -41.84 -23.61 5.53
C SER A 192 -41.08 -23.77 4.21
N ASN A 193 -41.72 -24.39 3.21
CA ASN A 193 -41.07 -24.78 1.96
C ASN A 193 -41.56 -23.93 0.76
N ASP A 194 -40.75 -23.89 -0.30
CA ASP A 194 -41.10 -23.30 -1.60
C ASP A 194 -41.98 -24.25 -2.45
N SER A 195 -42.79 -23.68 -3.35
CA SER A 195 -43.50 -24.37 -4.44
C SER A 195 -44.15 -23.35 -5.38
N GLY A 196 -43.75 -23.38 -6.65
CA GLY A 196 -44.28 -22.54 -7.73
C GLY A 196 -45.02 -23.31 -8.83
N GLY A 197 -45.17 -22.67 -9.99
CA GLY A 197 -45.84 -23.17 -11.18
C GLY A 197 -47.15 -22.41 -11.50
N ASP A 198 -47.59 -22.29 -12.75
CA ASP A 198 -46.92 -22.56 -14.04
C ASP A 198 -47.72 -21.86 -15.18
N GLY A 199 -47.22 -21.82 -16.42
CA GLY A 199 -48.06 -21.60 -17.61
C GLY A 199 -47.76 -20.41 -18.56
N GLN A 200 -47.03 -20.72 -19.63
CA GLN A 200 -47.34 -20.41 -21.04
C GLN A 200 -47.76 -18.98 -21.51
N GLY A 201 -46.93 -18.40 -22.39
CA GLY A 201 -47.32 -18.29 -23.82
C GLY A 201 -47.58 -16.91 -24.44
N GLY A 202 -47.23 -16.79 -25.74
CA GLY A 202 -47.74 -15.76 -26.66
C GLY A 202 -46.92 -14.48 -26.77
N GLY A 203 -46.73 -13.97 -27.99
CA GLY A 203 -46.03 -12.71 -28.26
C GLY A 203 -46.82 -11.76 -29.16
N GLN A 204 -46.12 -10.72 -29.65
CA GLN A 204 -46.50 -9.80 -30.74
C GLN A 204 -47.47 -8.61 -30.45
N ASN A 205 -46.83 -7.43 -30.28
CA ASN A 205 -46.90 -6.29 -31.23
C ASN A 205 -48.02 -5.21 -31.13
N ARG A 206 -47.62 -3.97 -31.49
CA ARG A 206 -48.37 -2.77 -31.96
C ARG A 206 -49.01 -1.72 -31.02
N ASN A 207 -48.65 -0.48 -31.37
CA ASN A 207 -49.20 0.88 -31.13
C ASN A 207 -50.72 1.05 -30.90
N ASN A 208 -51.08 1.94 -29.96
CA ASN A 208 -51.56 3.32 -30.23
C ASN A 208 -51.58 4.12 -28.89
N ASN A 209 -51.13 5.36 -28.80
CA ASN A 209 -51.77 6.63 -29.22
C ASN A 209 -53.20 6.81 -28.69
N GLY A 210 -53.42 7.83 -27.84
CA GLY A 210 -54.70 8.04 -27.13
C GLY A 210 -54.73 9.32 -26.29
N ASN A 211 -54.63 10.48 -26.94
CA ASN A 211 -54.80 11.79 -26.31
C ASN A 211 -56.25 11.99 -25.82
N ASN A 212 -56.46 12.51 -24.60
CA ASN A 212 -57.74 13.15 -24.25
C ASN A 212 -57.65 14.12 -23.07
N ASN A 213 -58.11 15.36 -23.28
CA ASN A 213 -58.51 16.27 -22.22
C ASN A 213 -59.98 15.97 -21.85
N ASN A 214 -60.36 16.11 -20.57
CA ASN A 214 -61.32 17.17 -20.22
C ASN A 214 -61.42 17.47 -18.71
N SER A 215 -61.98 18.66 -18.46
CA SER A 215 -62.71 19.21 -17.31
C SER A 215 -63.45 18.20 -16.39
N THR A 216 -63.89 18.53 -15.17
CA THR A 216 -64.42 19.83 -14.68
C THR A 216 -64.46 19.89 -13.13
N ASN A 217 -64.89 21.03 -12.57
CA ASN A 217 -65.31 21.32 -11.18
C ASN A 217 -64.16 21.70 -10.20
N THR A 218 -64.08 22.86 -9.53
CA THR A 218 -65.04 23.98 -9.25
C THR A 218 -66.02 23.70 -8.10
N ASP A 219 -66.21 24.55 -7.09
CA ASP A 219 -65.54 25.83 -6.71
C ASP A 219 -64.34 25.60 -5.72
N ASP A 220 -64.09 26.20 -4.54
CA ASP A 220 -64.70 27.30 -3.73
C ASP A 220 -63.72 27.84 -2.64
N ASP A 221 -64.22 28.74 -1.76
CA ASP A 221 -63.70 29.28 -0.49
C ASP A 221 -62.57 30.35 -0.51
N GLU A 222 -62.99 31.62 -0.44
CA GLU A 222 -62.12 32.79 -0.28
C GLU A 222 -61.57 32.97 1.16
N ARG A 223 -60.24 33.02 1.33
CA ARG A 223 -59.62 33.72 2.49
C ARG A 223 -58.14 34.05 2.28
N GLY A 224 -57.76 35.34 2.29
CA GLY A 224 -56.34 35.71 2.57
C GLY A 224 -55.66 36.85 1.79
N GLY A 225 -56.20 38.07 1.82
CA GLY A 225 -55.42 39.32 1.98
C GLY A 225 -54.04 39.51 1.30
N ARG A 226 -54.03 39.99 0.05
CA ARG A 226 -53.18 41.11 -0.43
C ARG A 226 -51.67 41.12 -0.08
N ARG A 227 -50.85 40.12 -0.49
CA ARG A 227 -49.37 40.23 -0.47
C ARG A 227 -48.64 39.81 -1.77
N GLY A 228 -49.20 40.16 -2.94
CA GLY A 228 -48.76 39.64 -4.25
C GLY A 228 -48.18 40.63 -5.29
N ARG A 229 -47.82 41.88 -4.96
CA ARG A 229 -47.37 42.89 -5.96
C ARG A 229 -46.18 43.75 -5.51
N ARG A 230 -45.00 43.15 -5.27
CA ARG A 230 -43.75 43.90 -4.99
C ARG A 230 -42.42 43.27 -5.49
N PHE A 231 -42.50 42.27 -6.37
CA PHE A 231 -41.33 41.48 -6.82
C PHE A 231 -41.03 41.53 -8.33
N ARG A 232 -41.64 42.46 -9.10
CA ARG A 232 -41.41 42.56 -10.56
C ARG A 232 -40.58 43.79 -11.00
N ASP A 233 -40.46 44.82 -10.16
CA ASP A 233 -39.84 46.11 -10.53
C ASP A 233 -38.34 46.26 -10.19
N ARG A 234 -37.66 45.21 -9.72
CA ARG A 234 -36.19 45.22 -9.49
C ARG A 234 -35.35 44.74 -10.67
N ARG A 235 -35.96 44.31 -11.79
CA ARG A 235 -35.24 43.84 -13.00
C ARG A 235 -35.13 44.88 -14.14
N ARG A 236 -35.39 46.17 -13.88
CA ARG A 236 -35.39 47.21 -14.94
C ARG A 236 -34.71 48.54 -14.56
N ARG A 237 -33.72 48.50 -13.64
CA ARG A 237 -32.85 49.64 -13.33
C ARG A 237 -31.43 49.17 -12.96
N GLY A 238 -30.75 48.56 -13.93
CA GLY A 238 -29.39 48.02 -13.80
C GLY A 238 -28.66 47.91 -15.14
N GLU A 239 -29.03 48.73 -16.12
CA GLU A 239 -28.58 48.64 -17.50
C GLU A 239 -27.97 49.97 -17.94
N ARG A 240 -26.73 50.23 -17.48
CA ARG A 240 -25.80 51.30 -17.94
C ARG A 240 -24.45 51.20 -17.21
N THR A 241 -23.69 50.14 -17.51
CA THR A 241 -22.22 50.07 -17.62
C THR A 241 -21.92 48.71 -18.26
N GLY A 242 -21.03 48.66 -19.27
CA GLY A 242 -20.61 47.39 -19.87
C GLY A 242 -19.62 46.66 -18.97
N GLY A 243 -19.82 45.37 -18.74
CA GLY A 243 -18.92 44.51 -17.97
C GLY A 243 -19.48 43.10 -17.84
N GLU A 244 -18.68 42.09 -18.21
CA GLU A 244 -19.09 40.69 -18.24
C GLU A 244 -19.09 40.07 -16.82
N GLY A 245 -20.14 40.40 -16.06
CA GLY A 245 -20.39 39.94 -14.68
C GLY A 245 -20.73 38.44 -14.55
N GLY A 246 -19.91 37.57 -15.13
CA GLY A 246 -19.98 36.10 -15.02
C GLY A 246 -18.69 35.44 -14.52
N GLY A 247 -17.61 36.21 -14.32
CA GLY A 247 -16.34 35.71 -13.77
C GLY A 247 -16.36 35.62 -12.24
N GLY A 248 -16.16 34.41 -11.70
CA GLY A 248 -16.00 34.22 -10.25
C GLY A 248 -14.56 34.50 -9.81
N ASN A 249 -14.36 35.64 -9.13
CA ASN A 249 -13.16 36.07 -8.39
C ASN A 249 -11.82 35.41 -8.83
N GLU A 250 -11.37 35.68 -10.07
CA GLU A 250 -9.92 35.73 -10.30
C GLU A 250 -9.38 36.95 -9.55
N ALA A 251 -8.24 36.82 -8.86
CA ALA A 251 -7.65 37.91 -8.11
C ALA A 251 -6.96 38.86 -9.09
N GLU A 252 -7.68 39.85 -9.62
CA GLU A 252 -7.09 40.86 -10.51
C GLU A 252 -5.92 41.56 -9.82
N LEU A 253 -4.72 41.47 -10.42
CA LEU A 253 -3.53 42.18 -9.94
C LEU A 253 -3.76 43.67 -10.09
N ARG A 254 -3.62 44.41 -8.99
CA ARG A 254 -3.46 45.86 -9.04
C ARG A 254 -1.99 46.17 -9.26
N GLU A 255 -1.69 47.29 -9.91
CA GLU A 255 -0.30 47.70 -10.19
C GLU A 255 0.51 47.92 -8.89
N ASP A 256 -0.16 48.22 -7.78
CA ASP A 256 0.42 48.33 -6.43
C ASP A 256 0.68 46.99 -5.72
N ASP A 257 0.30 45.83 -6.28
CA ASP A 257 0.36 44.55 -5.56
C ASP A 257 1.76 43.93 -5.54
N VAL A 258 2.29 43.75 -4.33
CA VAL A 258 3.58 43.05 -4.13
C VAL A 258 3.37 41.57 -4.41
N VAL A 259 3.96 41.10 -5.52
CA VAL A 259 3.94 39.70 -5.91
C VAL A 259 5.23 38.99 -5.53
N GLN A 260 5.10 37.81 -4.93
CA GLN A 260 6.23 36.92 -4.60
C GLN A 260 6.27 35.76 -5.62
N PRO A 261 7.43 35.47 -6.23
CA PRO A 261 7.55 34.30 -7.11
C PRO A 261 7.45 33.00 -6.29
N VAL A 262 6.79 32.00 -6.85
CA VAL A 262 6.64 30.67 -6.25
C VAL A 262 6.92 29.57 -7.28
N ALA A 263 7.47 28.46 -6.80
CA ALA A 263 7.60 27.21 -7.53
C ALA A 263 7.14 26.05 -6.63
N GLY A 264 6.61 24.99 -7.24
CA GLY A 264 6.19 23.79 -6.52
C GLY A 264 5.41 22.81 -7.40
N ILE A 265 4.74 21.82 -6.78
CA ILE A 265 4.01 20.77 -7.51
C ILE A 265 2.51 20.87 -7.25
N LEU A 266 1.72 20.91 -8.32
CA LEU A 266 0.27 21.03 -8.26
C LEU A 266 -0.40 19.73 -7.80
N ASP A 267 -0.95 19.73 -6.60
CA ASP A 267 -1.80 18.69 -6.05
C ASP A 267 -3.27 19.11 -6.26
N VAL A 268 -3.93 18.49 -7.25
CA VAL A 268 -5.35 18.73 -7.57
C VAL A 268 -6.20 17.70 -6.82
N LEU A 269 -7.13 18.19 -6.01
CA LEU A 269 -8.10 17.41 -5.23
C LEU A 269 -9.52 17.77 -5.70
N ASP A 270 -10.54 17.04 -5.25
CA ASP A 270 -11.89 17.02 -5.87
C ASP A 270 -12.52 18.40 -6.10
N ASN A 271 -12.33 19.33 -5.16
CA ASN A 271 -12.98 20.64 -5.14
C ASN A 271 -11.99 21.82 -5.09
N TYR A 272 -10.69 21.57 -4.99
CA TYR A 272 -9.66 22.59 -4.80
C TYR A 272 -8.28 22.04 -5.21
N ALA A 273 -7.34 22.94 -5.53
CA ALA A 273 -5.97 22.58 -5.84
C ALA A 273 -4.98 23.43 -5.05
N PHE A 274 -3.81 22.85 -4.75
CA PHE A 274 -2.70 23.53 -4.08
C PHE A 274 -1.40 23.29 -4.85
N VAL A 275 -0.56 24.31 -4.98
CA VAL A 275 0.87 24.11 -5.31
C VAL A 275 1.60 23.82 -4.00
N ARG A 276 2.12 22.60 -3.86
CA ARG A 276 2.95 22.15 -2.74
C ARG A 276 4.33 22.82 -2.86
N THR A 277 4.68 23.70 -1.93
CA THR A 277 5.94 24.46 -2.00
C THR A 277 7.08 23.79 -1.23
N SER A 278 6.76 22.99 -0.22
CA SER A 278 7.73 22.24 0.61
C SER A 278 7.98 20.80 0.14
N GLY A 279 7.79 20.52 -1.16
CA GLY A 279 7.94 19.19 -1.75
C GLY A 279 6.61 18.52 -2.06
N TYR A 280 6.37 17.32 -1.50
CA TYR A 280 5.28 16.42 -1.90
C TYR A 280 4.17 16.23 -0.85
N LEU A 281 4.32 16.84 0.33
CA LEU A 281 3.35 16.81 1.42
C LEU A 281 2.75 18.20 1.63
N ALA A 282 1.59 18.28 2.27
CA ALA A 282 0.93 19.54 2.57
C ALA A 282 1.76 20.42 3.52
N GLY A 283 2.10 21.63 3.07
CA GLY A 283 2.87 22.62 3.82
C GLY A 283 2.01 23.80 4.32
N PRO A 284 2.48 24.57 5.32
CA PRO A 284 1.83 25.80 5.75
C PRO A 284 1.92 26.92 4.68
N ASN A 285 2.94 26.86 3.82
CA ASN A 285 3.24 27.85 2.78
C ASN A 285 2.65 27.46 1.40
N ASP A 286 1.82 26.41 1.35
CA ASP A 286 1.20 25.95 0.11
C ASP A 286 0.29 27.02 -0.50
N VAL A 287 0.27 27.08 -1.83
CA VAL A 287 -0.42 28.14 -2.58
C VAL A 287 -1.73 27.61 -3.13
N TYR A 288 -2.84 28.29 -2.82
CA TYR A 288 -4.16 27.93 -3.33
C TYR A 288 -4.29 28.24 -4.82
N VAL A 289 -4.80 27.30 -5.61
CA VAL A 289 -5.08 27.50 -7.04
C VAL A 289 -6.58 27.33 -7.29
N SER A 290 -7.19 28.31 -7.97
CA SER A 290 -8.60 28.23 -8.31
C SER A 290 -8.86 27.15 -9.36
N MET A 291 -9.96 26.41 -9.21
CA MET A 291 -10.34 25.38 -10.19
C MET A 291 -10.65 25.98 -11.59
N ASN A 292 -10.90 27.29 -11.66
CA ASN A 292 -10.98 28.02 -12.93
C ASN A 292 -9.60 28.11 -13.60
N MET A 293 -8.54 28.50 -12.87
CA MET A 293 -7.17 28.54 -13.40
C MET A 293 -6.67 27.14 -13.82
N VAL A 294 -6.96 26.10 -13.04
CA VAL A 294 -6.64 24.70 -13.39
C VAL A 294 -7.25 24.32 -14.74
N ARG A 295 -8.55 24.57 -14.94
CA ARG A 295 -9.27 24.25 -16.19
C ARG A 295 -8.83 25.12 -17.37
N LYS A 296 -8.76 26.44 -17.16
CA LYS A 296 -8.38 27.48 -18.16
C LYS A 296 -7.00 27.24 -18.75
N ASN A 297 -6.09 26.64 -17.99
CA ASN A 297 -4.70 26.38 -18.38
C ASN A 297 -4.37 24.89 -18.64
N GLY A 298 -5.34 23.97 -18.54
CA GLY A 298 -5.11 22.54 -18.84
C GLY A 298 -4.20 21.82 -17.82
N LEU A 299 -4.17 22.32 -16.58
CA LEU A 299 -3.30 21.79 -15.53
C LEU A 299 -3.84 20.46 -14.98
N ARG A 300 -2.91 19.58 -14.59
CA ARG A 300 -3.18 18.23 -14.07
C ARG A 300 -2.38 18.00 -12.79
N ARG A 301 -2.81 17.07 -11.93
CA ARG A 301 -2.07 16.68 -10.72
C ARG A 301 -0.63 16.27 -11.07
N GLY A 302 0.35 16.66 -10.25
CA GLY A 302 1.77 16.41 -10.51
C GLY A 302 2.47 17.41 -11.44
N ASP A 303 1.77 18.45 -11.94
CA ASP A 303 2.44 19.50 -12.72
C ASP A 303 3.36 20.34 -11.83
N ALA A 304 4.63 20.47 -12.22
CA ALA A 304 5.50 21.48 -11.63
C ALA A 304 5.09 22.84 -12.18
N VAL A 305 4.71 23.75 -11.29
CA VAL A 305 4.17 25.07 -11.60
C VAL A 305 5.11 26.14 -11.07
N THR A 306 5.43 27.12 -11.90
CA THR A 306 6.05 28.38 -11.45
C THR A 306 5.10 29.54 -11.74
N GLY A 307 5.07 30.53 -10.87
CA GLY A 307 4.17 31.67 -10.99
C GLY A 307 4.38 32.69 -9.88
N ALA A 308 3.36 33.51 -9.62
CA ALA A 308 3.43 34.55 -8.61
C ALA A 308 2.18 34.58 -7.73
N VAL A 309 2.40 34.72 -6.42
CA VAL A 309 1.36 34.93 -5.39
C VAL A 309 1.30 36.38 -4.97
N ARG A 310 0.11 36.84 -4.58
CA ARG A 310 -0.07 38.16 -3.96
C ARG A 310 0.27 38.07 -2.47
N VAL A 311 1.22 38.88 -2.01
CA VAL A 311 1.50 39.04 -0.58
C VAL A 311 0.46 40.00 0.01
N ALA A 312 -0.21 39.59 1.09
CA ALA A 312 -1.12 40.49 1.80
C ALA A 312 -0.32 41.61 2.47
N LYS A 313 -0.69 42.87 2.22
CA LYS A 313 -0.05 44.04 2.85
C LYS A 313 -0.40 44.10 4.33
N GLU A 314 0.55 44.51 5.17
CA GLU A 314 0.26 44.78 6.59
C GLU A 314 -0.88 45.80 6.71
N GLY A 315 -1.93 45.41 7.43
CA GLY A 315 -3.19 46.17 7.54
C GLY A 315 -4.37 45.53 6.81
N ASP A 316 -4.17 44.76 5.72
CA ASP A 316 -5.28 44.12 4.99
C ASP A 316 -5.74 42.80 5.64
N GLN A 317 -6.09 42.87 6.93
CA GLN A 317 -6.64 41.74 7.70
C GLN A 317 -8.07 41.34 7.25
N SER A 318 -8.61 41.96 6.19
CA SER A 318 -9.96 41.68 5.68
C SER A 318 -10.17 40.22 5.23
N ASN A 319 -9.08 39.53 4.88
CA ASN A 319 -9.10 38.17 4.34
C ASN A 319 -8.69 37.07 5.34
N GLN A 320 -8.92 37.24 6.65
CA GLN A 320 -8.75 36.18 7.68
C GLN A 320 -9.44 34.83 7.36
N ARG A 321 -10.35 34.79 6.39
CA ARG A 321 -11.02 33.57 5.89
C ARG A 321 -10.16 32.74 4.91
N GLN A 322 -9.12 33.31 4.28
CA GLN A 322 -8.24 32.60 3.35
C GLN A 322 -6.94 32.20 4.06
N LYS A 323 -6.85 30.93 4.47
CA LYS A 323 -5.70 30.37 5.20
C LYS A 323 -4.41 30.28 4.37
N PHE A 324 -4.52 30.34 3.05
CA PHE A 324 -3.43 30.14 2.10
C PHE A 324 -3.45 31.24 1.03
N ASN A 325 -2.27 31.69 0.59
CA ASN A 325 -2.16 32.72 -0.44
C ASN A 325 -2.62 32.16 -1.80
N PRO A 326 -3.40 32.91 -2.61
CA PRO A 326 -3.79 32.47 -3.94
C PRO A 326 -2.65 32.64 -4.96
N LEU A 327 -2.54 31.69 -5.90
CA LEU A 327 -1.77 31.86 -7.13
C LEU A 327 -2.50 32.84 -8.03
N VAL A 328 -1.80 33.89 -8.47
CA VAL A 328 -2.41 34.98 -9.25
C VAL A 328 -1.88 35.02 -10.68
N ARG A 329 -0.58 34.82 -10.86
CA ARG A 329 0.05 34.67 -12.19
C ARG A 329 0.66 33.28 -12.33
N LEU A 330 0.58 32.71 -13.54
CA LEU A 330 1.17 31.42 -13.90
C LEU A 330 2.21 31.67 -15.00
N ASP A 331 3.47 31.35 -14.72
CA ASP A 331 4.61 31.78 -15.54
C ASP A 331 5.17 30.61 -16.38
N SER A 332 5.24 29.40 -15.82
CA SER A 332 5.60 28.19 -16.56
C SER A 332 4.94 26.93 -16.00
N VAL A 333 4.84 25.90 -16.85
CA VAL A 333 4.36 24.57 -16.49
C VAL A 333 5.39 23.54 -16.96
N ASN A 334 5.92 22.75 -16.04
CA ASN A 334 6.94 21.72 -16.28
C ASN A 334 8.20 22.24 -17.01
N GLY A 335 8.56 23.51 -16.79
CA GLY A 335 9.68 24.19 -17.44
C GLY A 335 9.39 24.68 -18.88
N GLY A 336 8.15 24.57 -19.36
CA GLY A 336 7.71 25.06 -20.66
C GLY A 336 6.61 26.14 -20.55
N PRO A 337 6.25 26.79 -21.66
CA PRO A 337 5.17 27.78 -21.69
C PRO A 337 3.82 27.15 -21.37
N VAL A 338 2.96 27.91 -20.69
CA VAL A 338 1.64 27.47 -20.20
C VAL A 338 0.78 26.84 -21.30
N GLU A 339 0.85 27.37 -22.52
CA GLU A 339 0.05 26.91 -23.66
C GLU A 339 0.37 25.47 -24.07
N ALA A 340 1.63 25.03 -23.96
CA ALA A 340 2.04 23.67 -24.28
C ALA A 340 1.40 22.62 -23.34
N ALA A 341 1.03 23.01 -22.11
CA ALA A 341 0.36 22.13 -21.17
C ALA A 341 -1.08 21.75 -21.60
N LYS A 342 -1.69 22.50 -22.53
CA LYS A 342 -3.02 22.21 -23.09
C LYS A 342 -2.97 21.12 -24.17
N ASN A 343 -1.94 21.14 -25.00
CA ASN A 343 -1.85 20.33 -26.23
C ASN A 343 -1.16 18.97 -26.03
N ARG A 344 -0.54 18.73 -24.86
CA ARG A 344 0.10 17.44 -24.53
C ARG A 344 -0.90 16.27 -24.46
N PRO A 345 -0.50 15.06 -24.86
CA PRO A 345 -1.32 13.86 -24.70
C PRO A 345 -1.62 13.56 -23.23
N GLU A 346 -2.57 12.66 -22.97
CA GLU A 346 -2.81 12.08 -21.64
C GLU A 346 -2.07 10.74 -21.53
N PHE A 347 -1.38 10.51 -20.42
CA PHE A 347 -0.62 9.28 -20.14
C PHE A 347 -1.46 8.00 -20.30
N SER A 348 -2.77 8.07 -20.03
CA SER A 348 -3.74 6.98 -20.18
C SER A 348 -4.09 6.63 -21.63
N LYS A 349 -3.85 7.55 -22.58
CA LYS A 349 -4.19 7.39 -24.02
C LYS A 349 -2.99 6.99 -24.88
N LEU A 350 -1.79 6.97 -24.30
CA LEU A 350 -0.53 6.64 -25.00
C LEU A 350 -0.33 5.12 -25.12
N THR A 351 0.10 4.64 -26.29
CA THR A 351 0.29 3.20 -26.57
C THR A 351 1.39 2.61 -25.67
N PRO A 352 1.10 1.60 -24.82
CA PRO A 352 2.11 0.94 -24.01
C PRO A 352 2.87 -0.11 -24.84
N LEU A 353 4.20 -0.03 -24.85
CA LEU A 353 5.07 -1.03 -25.47
C LEU A 353 5.87 -1.82 -24.43
N TYR A 354 6.50 -2.90 -24.86
CA TYR A 354 7.59 -3.53 -24.11
C TYR A 354 8.83 -2.62 -24.12
N PRO A 355 9.67 -2.64 -23.07
CA PRO A 355 10.97 -2.00 -23.08
C PRO A 355 11.85 -2.54 -24.22
N ASN A 356 12.42 -1.64 -25.01
CA ASN A 356 13.28 -1.95 -26.17
C ASN A 356 14.61 -1.18 -26.19
N GLN A 357 14.79 -0.20 -25.29
CA GLN A 357 16.07 0.47 -25.03
C GLN A 357 16.54 0.10 -23.62
N ARG A 358 17.74 -0.47 -23.51
CA ARG A 358 18.33 -0.91 -22.23
C ARG A 358 18.94 0.24 -21.45
N LEU A 359 18.65 0.29 -20.15
CA LEU A 359 19.39 1.05 -19.15
C LEU A 359 20.60 0.21 -18.71
N ARG A 360 21.79 0.44 -19.31
CA ARG A 360 23.01 -0.28 -18.90
C ARG A 360 23.49 0.24 -17.55
N LEU A 361 23.72 -0.66 -16.61
CA LEU A 361 24.09 -0.35 -15.23
C LEU A 361 25.60 -0.49 -14.97
N GLU A 362 26.34 -1.25 -15.78
CA GLU A 362 27.79 -1.37 -15.67
C GLU A 362 28.48 0.02 -15.70
N THR A 363 29.24 0.34 -14.66
CA THR A 363 29.85 1.69 -14.47
C THR A 363 31.37 1.69 -14.31
N THR A 364 31.92 0.79 -13.51
CA THR A 364 33.36 0.57 -13.28
C THR A 364 33.61 -0.90 -12.96
N THR A 365 34.82 -1.40 -13.24
CA THR A 365 35.21 -2.81 -13.03
C THR A 365 34.88 -3.34 -11.63
N GLU A 366 35.07 -2.51 -10.60
CA GLU A 366 34.89 -2.84 -9.19
C GLU A 366 33.41 -2.89 -8.75
N ARG A 367 32.49 -2.22 -9.46
CA ARG A 367 31.06 -2.18 -9.11
C ARG A 367 30.34 -3.44 -9.60
N LEU A 368 30.78 -4.58 -9.07
CA LEU A 368 30.30 -5.92 -9.40
C LEU A 368 28.77 -6.06 -9.22
N THR A 369 28.15 -5.35 -8.28
CA THR A 369 26.69 -5.24 -8.14
C THR A 369 26.00 -4.96 -9.47
N THR A 370 26.41 -3.87 -10.13
CA THR A 370 25.78 -3.40 -11.36
C THR A 370 26.06 -4.35 -12.52
N ARG A 371 27.29 -4.89 -12.59
CA ARG A 371 27.71 -5.88 -13.59
C ARG A 371 26.92 -7.18 -13.50
N VAL A 372 26.64 -7.68 -12.29
CA VAL A 372 25.79 -8.87 -12.07
C VAL A 372 24.35 -8.61 -12.49
N ILE A 373 23.77 -7.47 -12.10
CA ILE A 373 22.39 -7.13 -12.49
C ILE A 373 22.27 -7.02 -14.02
N ASP A 374 23.22 -6.37 -14.69
CA ASP A 374 23.23 -6.23 -16.16
C ASP A 374 23.31 -7.57 -16.93
N LEU A 375 23.76 -8.65 -16.28
CA LEU A 375 23.84 -9.99 -16.87
C LEU A 375 22.65 -10.87 -16.50
N ILE A 376 22.11 -10.73 -15.29
CA ILE A 376 21.07 -11.61 -14.75
C ILE A 376 19.66 -11.01 -14.91
N MET A 377 19.49 -9.71 -14.73
CA MET A 377 18.21 -9.00 -14.92
C MET A 377 18.45 -7.67 -15.68
N PRO A 378 18.60 -7.71 -17.02
CA PRO A 378 18.70 -6.50 -17.84
C PRO A 378 17.47 -5.61 -17.64
N ILE A 379 17.67 -4.31 -17.40
CA ILE A 379 16.58 -3.35 -17.17
C ILE A 379 16.39 -2.49 -18.42
N GLY A 380 15.15 -2.34 -18.88
CA GLY A 380 14.80 -1.46 -19.99
C GLY A 380 14.12 -0.17 -19.56
N LYS A 381 14.16 0.83 -20.44
CA LYS A 381 13.30 2.01 -20.40
C LYS A 381 11.83 1.57 -20.47
N GLY A 382 11.10 1.77 -19.38
CA GLY A 382 9.72 1.31 -19.21
C GLY A 382 9.53 0.04 -18.37
N GLN A 383 10.57 -0.47 -17.70
CA GLN A 383 10.48 -1.70 -16.88
C GLN A 383 9.57 -1.51 -15.65
N ARG A 384 8.90 -2.59 -15.25
CA ARG A 384 8.28 -2.80 -13.92
C ARG A 384 9.11 -3.84 -13.16
N ALA A 385 10.21 -3.39 -12.56
CA ALA A 385 11.14 -4.26 -11.84
C ALA A 385 10.80 -4.35 -10.35
N LEU A 386 10.93 -5.55 -9.79
CA LEU A 386 10.81 -5.81 -8.35
C LEU A 386 12.14 -6.32 -7.79
N ILE A 387 12.69 -5.62 -6.79
CA ILE A 387 13.84 -6.08 -6.00
C ILE A 387 13.28 -6.82 -4.78
N VAL A 388 13.24 -8.13 -4.85
CA VAL A 388 12.62 -9.02 -3.85
C VAL A 388 13.66 -9.33 -2.78
N SER A 389 13.56 -8.67 -1.62
CA SER A 389 14.58 -8.68 -0.59
C SER A 389 14.03 -9.16 0.75
N PRO A 390 14.65 -10.17 1.40
CA PRO A 390 14.50 -10.34 2.84
C PRO A 390 15.22 -9.21 3.59
N PRO A 391 14.90 -8.96 4.87
CA PRO A 391 15.59 -7.96 5.68
C PRO A 391 17.11 -8.18 5.73
N LYS A 392 17.88 -7.08 5.76
CA LYS A 392 19.36 -7.06 5.82
C LYS A 392 20.12 -7.63 4.60
N ALA A 393 19.45 -8.04 3.51
CA ALA A 393 20.11 -8.63 2.33
C ALA A 393 20.83 -7.64 1.38
N GLY A 394 21.01 -6.37 1.76
CA GLY A 394 21.68 -5.34 0.93
C GLY A 394 20.78 -4.50 0.03
N LYS A 395 19.44 -4.58 0.21
CA LYS A 395 18.39 -3.77 -0.44
C LYS A 395 18.85 -2.34 -0.82
N THR A 396 19.19 -1.53 0.19
CA THR A 396 19.47 -0.10 0.05
C THR A 396 20.73 0.16 -0.77
N THR A 397 21.79 -0.63 -0.56
CA THR A 397 23.04 -0.55 -1.35
C THR A 397 22.81 -0.88 -2.82
N ILE A 398 21.98 -1.89 -3.12
CA ILE A 398 21.62 -2.24 -4.50
C ILE A 398 20.81 -1.11 -5.15
N MET A 399 19.88 -0.49 -4.43
CA MET A 399 19.14 0.67 -4.93
C MET A 399 20.06 1.86 -5.22
N GLN A 400 21.04 2.14 -4.34
CA GLN A 400 22.05 3.19 -4.53
C GLN A 400 23.01 2.90 -5.70
N ASP A 401 23.44 1.65 -5.89
CA ASP A 401 24.25 1.23 -7.03
C ASP A 401 23.49 1.41 -8.36
N ILE A 402 22.20 1.02 -8.40
CA ILE A 402 21.32 1.23 -9.57
C ILE A 402 21.13 2.73 -9.84
N ALA A 403 20.82 3.52 -8.79
CA ALA A 403 20.59 4.95 -8.90
C ALA A 403 21.80 5.70 -9.50
N ASN A 404 22.99 5.46 -8.94
CA ASN A 404 24.22 6.08 -9.41
C ASN A 404 24.65 5.57 -10.79
N ALA A 405 24.34 4.32 -11.13
CA ALA A 405 24.55 3.82 -12.47
C ALA A 405 23.70 4.53 -13.51
N ILE A 406 22.40 4.72 -13.23
CA ILE A 406 21.47 5.42 -14.13
C ILE A 406 21.91 6.89 -14.31
N THR A 407 22.18 7.64 -13.24
CA THR A 407 22.62 9.04 -13.40
C THR A 407 24.01 9.19 -14.04
N LYS A 408 24.87 8.15 -14.02
CA LYS A 408 26.15 8.16 -14.73
C LYS A 408 26.01 7.81 -16.22
N ASN A 409 25.25 6.77 -16.53
CA ASN A 409 25.21 6.16 -17.87
C ASN A 409 24.07 6.70 -18.74
N ASN A 410 22.94 7.08 -18.13
CA ASN A 410 21.75 7.63 -18.78
C ASN A 410 21.33 8.97 -18.11
N PRO A 411 22.17 10.03 -18.19
CA PRO A 411 21.88 11.33 -17.58
C PRO A 411 20.69 12.06 -18.22
N GLU A 412 20.12 11.56 -19.32
CA GLU A 412 18.87 12.05 -19.90
C GLU A 412 17.62 11.60 -19.13
N CYS A 413 17.73 10.55 -18.31
CA CYS A 413 16.64 10.02 -17.50
C CYS A 413 16.41 10.87 -16.25
N HIS A 414 15.18 11.35 -16.04
CA HIS A 414 14.80 12.04 -14.81
C HIS A 414 14.64 11.01 -13.67
N LEU A 415 15.66 10.90 -12.82
CA LEU A 415 15.68 9.98 -11.68
C LEU A 415 14.91 10.57 -10.49
N MET A 416 13.88 9.83 -10.05
CA MET A 416 13.12 10.08 -8.83
C MET A 416 13.32 8.91 -7.85
N VAL A 417 13.48 9.21 -6.57
CA VAL A 417 13.53 8.21 -5.49
C VAL A 417 12.40 8.50 -4.52
N VAL A 418 11.53 7.53 -4.27
CA VAL A 418 10.34 7.65 -3.42
C VAL A 418 10.52 6.72 -2.22
N LEU A 419 10.73 7.30 -1.05
CA LEU A 419 10.95 6.60 0.22
C LEU A 419 9.70 6.71 1.10
N VAL A 420 9.15 5.57 1.54
CA VAL A 420 7.83 5.48 2.18
C VAL A 420 7.93 4.62 3.43
N ASP A 421 7.54 5.16 4.60
CA ASP A 421 7.61 4.47 5.90
C ASP A 421 9.04 3.98 6.23
N GLU A 422 10.05 4.68 5.71
CA GLU A 422 11.46 4.35 5.92
C GLU A 422 12.14 5.35 6.87
N ARG A 423 13.35 5.02 7.32
CA ARG A 423 13.99 5.72 8.43
C ARG A 423 14.65 7.06 8.05
N PRO A 424 14.62 8.10 8.91
CA PRO A 424 15.29 9.38 8.64
C PRO A 424 16.78 9.24 8.31
N GLU A 425 17.50 8.29 8.91
CA GLU A 425 18.91 8.03 8.59
C GLU A 425 19.10 7.45 7.17
N GLU A 426 18.22 6.53 6.73
CA GLU A 426 18.25 5.95 5.38
C GLU A 426 17.82 6.98 4.31
N VAL A 427 16.85 7.85 4.64
CA VAL A 427 16.47 9.00 3.81
C VAL A 427 17.64 9.97 3.64
N THR A 428 18.35 10.29 4.74
CA THR A 428 19.49 11.23 4.73
C THR A 428 20.67 10.67 3.94
N ASP A 429 20.96 9.37 4.05
CA ASP A 429 21.97 8.71 3.22
C ASP A 429 21.58 8.75 1.74
N MET A 430 20.36 8.34 1.39
CA MET A 430 19.88 8.39 0.00
C MET A 430 19.97 9.80 -0.62
N GLN A 431 19.60 10.85 0.13
CA GLN A 431 19.71 12.25 -0.29
C GLN A 431 21.15 12.73 -0.54
N ARG A 432 22.14 12.13 0.12
CA ARG A 432 23.57 12.48 -0.05
C ARG A 432 24.26 11.60 -1.10
N SER A 433 23.82 10.34 -1.20
CA SER A 433 24.45 9.30 -1.99
C SER A 433 23.85 9.14 -3.39
N VAL A 434 22.71 9.77 -3.71
CA VAL A 434 22.07 9.71 -5.04
C VAL A 434 21.85 11.10 -5.65
N LYS A 435 22.29 11.26 -6.91
CA LYS A 435 21.98 12.43 -7.74
C LYS A 435 20.62 12.23 -8.44
N GLY A 436 19.54 12.68 -7.80
CA GLY A 436 18.17 12.62 -8.30
C GLY A 436 17.19 13.39 -7.42
N GLU A 437 15.92 13.40 -7.81
CA GLU A 437 14.83 14.00 -7.02
C GLU A 437 14.40 13.02 -5.91
N VAL A 438 14.71 13.30 -4.64
CA VAL A 438 14.39 12.41 -3.51
C VAL A 438 13.14 12.89 -2.76
N ILE A 439 12.05 12.13 -2.91
CA ILE A 439 10.78 12.26 -2.21
C ILE A 439 10.79 11.31 -1.01
N ALA A 440 10.45 11.80 0.18
CA ALA A 440 10.42 10.97 1.38
C ALA A 440 9.20 11.27 2.28
N SER A 441 8.62 10.21 2.83
CA SER A 441 7.67 10.24 3.94
C SER A 441 8.11 9.21 4.98
N THR A 442 8.77 9.69 6.04
CA THR A 442 9.40 8.88 7.10
C THR A 442 8.37 8.19 8.02
N PHE A 443 8.76 7.10 8.67
CA PHE A 443 7.87 6.24 9.48
C PHE A 443 7.16 6.92 10.68
N ASP A 444 7.59 8.13 11.06
CA ASP A 444 6.97 8.94 12.11
C ASP A 444 5.68 9.65 11.66
N ARG A 445 5.40 9.63 10.35
CA ARG A 445 4.21 10.25 9.72
C ARG A 445 3.02 9.29 9.66
N PRO A 446 1.77 9.81 9.59
CA PRO A 446 0.60 8.96 9.44
C PRO A 446 0.55 8.30 8.04
N PRO A 447 -0.09 7.12 7.91
CA PRO A 447 -0.23 6.42 6.63
C PRO A 447 -0.85 7.24 5.47
N SER A 448 -1.58 8.31 5.76
CA SER A 448 -2.10 9.26 4.76
C SER A 448 -1.00 10.08 4.07
N ASP A 449 0.07 10.46 4.78
CA ASP A 449 1.20 11.19 4.21
C ASP A 449 1.96 10.28 3.24
N HIS A 450 2.11 9.00 3.60
CA HIS A 450 2.76 7.98 2.79
C HIS A 450 2.05 7.78 1.44
N THR A 451 0.71 7.67 1.46
CA THR A 451 -0.08 7.51 0.23
C THR A 451 -0.09 8.81 -0.59
N GLN A 452 -0.29 9.98 0.03
CA GLN A 452 -0.29 11.27 -0.68
C GLN A 452 1.04 11.54 -1.39
N ALA A 453 2.18 11.34 -0.71
CA ALA A 453 3.50 11.55 -1.32
C ALA A 453 3.73 10.63 -2.52
N ALA A 454 3.36 9.35 -2.40
CA ALA A 454 3.48 8.38 -3.49
C ALA A 454 2.54 8.70 -4.67
N GLU A 455 1.29 9.09 -4.42
CA GLU A 455 0.35 9.52 -5.47
C GLU A 455 0.85 10.74 -6.23
N LEU A 456 1.33 11.77 -5.52
CA LEU A 456 1.79 12.99 -6.16
C LEU A 456 3.12 12.76 -6.92
N ALA A 457 4.00 11.89 -6.42
CA ALA A 457 5.21 11.45 -7.13
C ALA A 457 4.90 10.66 -8.41
N ILE A 458 3.92 9.74 -8.40
CA ILE A 458 3.60 8.98 -9.62
C ILE A 458 2.81 9.80 -10.64
N GLU A 459 1.98 10.76 -10.22
CA GLU A 459 1.39 11.73 -11.15
C GLU A 459 2.46 12.68 -11.72
N ARG A 460 3.41 13.15 -10.89
CA ARG A 460 4.57 13.94 -11.35
C ARG A 460 5.36 13.22 -12.44
N ALA A 461 5.68 11.95 -12.24
CA ALA A 461 6.35 11.12 -13.23
C ALA A 461 5.56 11.04 -14.55
N LYS A 462 4.24 10.83 -14.50
CA LYS A 462 3.38 10.83 -15.70
C LYS A 462 3.39 12.18 -16.44
N ARG A 463 3.36 13.32 -15.74
CA ARG A 463 3.43 14.65 -16.38
C ARG A 463 4.73 14.89 -17.13
N LEU A 464 5.85 14.34 -16.64
CA LEU A 464 7.15 14.39 -17.32
C LEU A 464 7.18 13.48 -18.56
N VAL A 465 6.62 12.27 -18.47
CA VAL A 465 6.52 11.33 -19.61
C VAL A 465 5.56 11.85 -20.70
N GLU A 466 4.50 12.58 -20.33
CA GLU A 466 3.64 13.33 -21.26
C GLU A 466 4.39 14.44 -22.04
N GLN A 467 5.63 14.79 -21.66
CA GLN A 467 6.54 15.67 -22.41
C GLN A 467 7.60 14.92 -23.22
N GLY A 468 7.53 13.58 -23.32
CA GLY A 468 8.52 12.78 -24.03
C GLY A 468 9.81 12.47 -23.24
N LYS A 469 9.84 12.74 -21.93
CA LYS A 469 11.01 12.45 -21.08
C LYS A 469 11.00 11.01 -20.58
N ASP A 470 12.17 10.41 -20.49
CA ASP A 470 12.37 9.17 -19.72
C ASP A 470 12.42 9.47 -18.23
N VAL A 471 11.64 8.72 -17.44
CA VAL A 471 11.58 8.87 -15.98
C VAL A 471 11.84 7.52 -15.34
N VAL A 472 12.71 7.50 -14.33
CA VAL A 472 12.97 6.33 -13.50
C VAL A 472 12.54 6.63 -12.08
N VAL A 473 11.60 5.85 -11.54
CA VAL A 473 11.15 5.93 -10.15
C VAL A 473 11.69 4.73 -9.37
N LEU A 474 12.58 4.98 -8.41
CA LEU A 474 13.01 3.99 -7.43
C LEU A 474 12.07 4.08 -6.22
N LEU A 475 11.33 3.03 -5.90
CA LEU A 475 10.38 3.02 -4.77
C LEU A 475 10.90 2.10 -3.65
N ASP A 476 11.08 2.66 -2.46
CA ASP A 476 11.41 1.92 -1.24
C ASP A 476 10.32 2.12 -0.16
N SER A 477 9.35 1.22 0.02
CA SER A 477 9.12 -0.05 -0.69
C SER A 477 7.65 -0.22 -1.11
N ILE A 478 7.37 -1.04 -2.13
CA ILE A 478 5.99 -1.32 -2.53
C ILE A 478 5.22 -2.07 -1.43
N THR A 479 5.92 -2.86 -0.62
CA THR A 479 5.34 -3.55 0.55
C THR A 479 4.91 -2.56 1.64
N ARG A 480 5.78 -1.60 2.00
CA ARG A 480 5.43 -0.51 2.93
C ARG A 480 4.30 0.36 2.39
N LEU A 481 4.32 0.71 1.09
CA LEU A 481 3.23 1.45 0.46
C LEU A 481 1.91 0.66 0.49
N GLY A 482 1.93 -0.65 0.24
CA GLY A 482 0.76 -1.53 0.39
C GLY A 482 0.18 -1.53 1.81
N ARG A 483 1.05 -1.59 2.84
CA ARG A 483 0.64 -1.42 4.25
C ARG A 483 0.04 -0.04 4.52
N ALA A 484 0.61 1.02 3.96
CA ALA A 484 0.09 2.38 4.11
C ALA A 484 -1.34 2.52 3.56
N TYR A 485 -1.61 2.02 2.34
CA TYR A 485 -2.97 2.00 1.80
C TYR A 485 -3.91 1.11 2.61
N ASN A 486 -3.46 -0.04 3.11
CA ASN A 486 -4.26 -0.92 3.96
C ASN A 486 -4.69 -0.26 5.28
N ASN A 487 -3.85 0.62 5.83
CA ASN A 487 -4.10 1.31 7.09
C ASN A 487 -4.83 2.66 6.90
N ALA A 488 -4.75 3.27 5.70
CA ALA A 488 -5.38 4.55 5.38
C ALA A 488 -6.77 4.42 4.71
N SER A 489 -7.05 3.29 4.04
CA SER A 489 -8.31 3.08 3.33
C SER A 489 -9.46 2.70 4.28
N PRO A 490 -10.69 3.17 4.03
CA PRO A 490 -11.88 2.61 4.69
C PRO A 490 -12.01 1.10 4.40
N ALA A 491 -12.35 0.30 5.40
CA ALA A 491 -12.47 -1.14 5.24
C ALA A 491 -13.62 -1.52 4.28
N SER A 492 -13.34 -2.34 3.27
CA SER A 492 -14.33 -2.84 2.31
C SER A 492 -15.18 -3.99 2.87
N GLY A 493 -14.91 -4.45 4.09
CA GLY A 493 -15.52 -5.65 4.68
C GLY A 493 -15.08 -6.97 4.02
N ARG A 494 -14.08 -6.93 3.11
CA ARG A 494 -13.55 -8.08 2.39
C ARG A 494 -12.04 -8.18 2.63
N ILE A 495 -11.70 -8.82 3.74
CA ILE A 495 -10.33 -9.00 4.21
C ILE A 495 -9.78 -10.34 3.69
N LEU A 496 -8.65 -10.28 3.00
CA LEU A 496 -7.89 -11.43 2.52
C LEU A 496 -7.10 -12.09 3.66
N SER A 497 -6.59 -13.30 3.41
CA SER A 497 -5.60 -13.95 4.27
C SER A 497 -4.47 -12.99 4.66
N GLY A 498 -4.06 -13.01 5.92
CA GLY A 498 -3.02 -12.10 6.44
C GLY A 498 -3.49 -10.68 6.80
N GLY A 499 -4.79 -10.38 6.75
CA GLY A 499 -5.34 -9.12 7.28
C GLY A 499 -5.31 -7.95 6.30
N VAL A 500 -5.20 -8.24 5.00
CA VAL A 500 -5.10 -7.24 3.93
C VAL A 500 -6.49 -7.04 3.29
N ASP A 501 -6.99 -5.80 3.20
CA ASP A 501 -8.25 -5.54 2.52
C ASP A 501 -8.10 -5.70 0.99
N SER A 502 -9.03 -6.43 0.37
CA SER A 502 -9.02 -6.71 -1.06
C SER A 502 -9.02 -5.46 -1.97
N THR A 503 -9.47 -4.31 -1.47
CA THR A 503 -9.46 -3.03 -2.21
C THR A 503 -8.18 -2.23 -2.01
N ALA A 504 -7.49 -2.38 -0.86
CA ALA A 504 -6.31 -1.59 -0.50
C ALA A 504 -5.10 -1.81 -1.44
N LEU A 505 -5.03 -2.97 -2.11
CA LEU A 505 -3.96 -3.28 -3.07
C LEU A 505 -4.18 -2.66 -4.46
N TYR A 506 -5.37 -2.11 -4.75
CA TYR A 506 -5.67 -1.56 -6.08
C TYR A 506 -4.85 -0.29 -6.42
N PRO A 507 -4.71 0.72 -5.54
CA PRO A 507 -3.87 1.88 -5.84
C PRO A 507 -2.37 1.53 -5.98
N PRO A 508 -1.73 0.70 -5.11
CA PRO A 508 -0.38 0.19 -5.33
C PRO A 508 -0.20 -0.59 -6.64
N LYS A 509 -1.16 -1.46 -7.02
CA LYS A 509 -1.14 -2.13 -8.33
C LYS A 509 -1.18 -1.13 -9.49
N ARG A 510 -1.94 -0.04 -9.37
CA ARG A 510 -1.96 1.06 -10.35
C ARG A 510 -0.69 1.93 -10.33
N PHE A 511 -0.01 2.05 -9.19
CA PHE A 511 1.31 2.70 -9.11
C PHE A 511 2.31 1.88 -9.93
N LEU A 512 2.52 0.60 -9.60
CA LEU A 512 3.48 -0.25 -10.30
C LEU A 512 3.10 -0.47 -11.77
N GLY A 513 1.80 -0.68 -12.05
CA GLY A 513 1.23 -0.79 -13.40
C GLY A 513 1.24 0.51 -14.22
N ALA A 514 1.65 1.65 -13.64
CA ALA A 514 1.91 2.86 -14.43
C ALA A 514 3.12 2.67 -15.35
N ALA A 515 4.18 1.99 -14.88
CA ALA A 515 5.41 1.84 -15.65
C ALA A 515 5.22 1.04 -16.95
N ARG A 516 5.73 1.62 -18.03
CA ARG A 516 5.57 1.22 -19.43
C ARG A 516 6.58 1.95 -20.31
N ASN A 517 6.98 1.32 -21.40
CA ASN A 517 7.55 2.03 -22.54
C ASN A 517 6.41 2.66 -23.36
N ILE A 518 6.65 3.73 -24.11
CA ILE A 518 5.61 4.43 -24.88
C ILE A 518 6.03 4.63 -26.33
N GLU A 519 5.13 4.28 -27.24
CA GLU A 519 5.25 4.55 -28.67
C GLU A 519 5.29 6.06 -28.95
N HIS A 520 6.37 6.52 -29.61
CA HIS A 520 6.62 7.94 -29.91
C HIS A 520 6.59 8.89 -28.68
N GLY A 521 6.83 8.37 -27.48
CA GLY A 521 6.93 9.13 -26.23
C GLY A 521 8.21 8.82 -25.45
N GLY A 522 8.25 9.27 -24.19
CA GLY A 522 9.26 8.84 -23.22
C GLY A 522 8.78 7.63 -22.41
N SER A 523 9.67 7.00 -21.65
CA SER A 523 9.32 5.84 -20.82
C SER A 523 9.07 6.18 -19.35
N LEU A 524 8.20 5.39 -18.69
CA LEU A 524 8.10 5.35 -17.23
C LEU A 524 8.67 4.03 -16.72
N THR A 525 9.84 4.06 -16.10
CA THR A 525 10.46 2.91 -15.44
C THR A 525 10.17 2.97 -13.95
N ILE A 526 9.73 1.87 -13.34
CA ILE A 526 9.59 1.74 -11.89
C ILE A 526 10.41 0.53 -11.42
N ILE A 527 11.30 0.78 -10.47
CA ILE A 527 12.08 -0.25 -9.78
C ILE A 527 11.71 -0.17 -8.31
N ALA A 528 10.90 -1.12 -7.83
CA ALA A 528 10.38 -1.10 -6.46
C ALA A 528 10.97 -2.24 -5.63
N THR A 529 11.32 -1.99 -4.37
CA THR A 529 11.68 -3.06 -3.44
C THR A 529 10.42 -3.72 -2.89
N ALA A 530 10.45 -5.05 -2.76
CA ALA A 530 9.42 -5.85 -2.11
C ALA A 530 10.05 -6.63 -0.96
N MET A 531 9.49 -6.50 0.24
CA MET A 531 9.97 -7.23 1.42
C MET A 531 9.36 -8.63 1.47
N VAL A 532 10.20 -9.65 1.66
CA VAL A 532 9.81 -11.05 1.85
C VAL A 532 10.45 -11.63 3.10
N GLU A 533 10.05 -12.83 3.53
CA GLU A 533 10.54 -13.52 4.74
C GLU A 533 10.42 -12.69 6.05
N THR A 534 9.54 -11.68 6.10
CA THR A 534 9.35 -10.81 7.28
C THR A 534 8.66 -11.51 8.46
N GLY A 535 8.14 -12.72 8.25
CA GLY A 535 7.25 -13.43 9.18
C GLY A 535 5.80 -12.96 9.14
N SER A 536 5.45 -11.90 8.40
CA SER A 536 4.09 -11.40 8.28
C SER A 536 3.36 -12.02 7.08
N THR A 537 2.27 -12.74 7.33
CA THR A 537 1.42 -13.31 6.27
C THR A 537 0.81 -12.25 5.36
N GLY A 538 0.58 -11.03 5.88
CA GLY A 538 0.17 -9.88 5.07
C GLY A 538 1.22 -9.46 4.04
N ASP A 539 2.52 -9.47 4.39
CA ASP A 539 3.59 -9.14 3.41
C ASP A 539 3.66 -10.18 2.30
N THR A 540 3.48 -11.47 2.62
CA THR A 540 3.44 -12.54 1.61
C THR A 540 2.31 -12.33 0.60
N VAL A 541 1.10 -11.98 1.06
CA VAL A 541 -0.04 -11.69 0.17
C VAL A 541 0.18 -10.42 -0.63
N ILE A 542 0.72 -9.37 -0.01
CA ILE A 542 1.11 -8.12 -0.70
C ILE A 542 2.15 -8.42 -1.80
N PHE A 543 3.14 -9.27 -1.54
CA PHE A 543 4.18 -9.64 -2.50
C PHE A 543 3.64 -10.40 -3.72
N GLU A 544 2.93 -11.51 -3.52
CA GLU A 544 2.41 -12.33 -4.63
C GLU A 544 1.47 -11.52 -5.54
N GLU A 545 0.68 -10.61 -4.97
CA GLU A 545 -0.22 -9.71 -5.69
C GLU A 545 0.51 -8.66 -6.54
N PHE A 546 1.76 -8.31 -6.22
CA PHE A 546 2.61 -7.46 -7.08
C PHE A 546 3.50 -8.25 -8.04
N LYS A 547 3.87 -9.48 -7.69
CA LYS A 547 4.67 -10.38 -8.54
C LYS A 547 4.03 -10.64 -9.90
N GLY A 548 2.70 -10.76 -9.94
CA GLY A 548 1.93 -10.84 -11.20
C GLY A 548 1.90 -9.54 -12.03
N THR A 549 2.21 -8.39 -11.42
CA THR A 549 2.18 -7.06 -12.06
C THR A 549 3.56 -6.66 -12.64
N GLY A 550 4.64 -7.13 -12.02
CA GLY A 550 6.01 -6.93 -12.47
C GLY A 550 6.35 -7.65 -13.79
N ASN A 551 7.39 -7.17 -14.47
CA ASN A 551 7.98 -7.84 -15.64
C ASN A 551 9.50 -8.03 -15.56
N ALA A 552 10.12 -7.67 -14.43
CA ALA A 552 11.46 -8.12 -14.05
C ALA A 552 11.52 -8.37 -12.53
N GLU A 553 12.26 -9.37 -12.09
CA GLU A 553 12.41 -9.78 -10.69
C GLU A 553 13.90 -9.98 -10.37
N LEU A 554 14.42 -9.26 -9.37
CA LEU A 554 15.75 -9.46 -8.81
C LEU A 554 15.59 -9.97 -7.37
N LYS A 555 15.75 -11.26 -7.17
CA LYS A 555 15.65 -11.87 -5.83
C LYS A 555 17.00 -11.79 -5.12
N LEU A 556 16.98 -11.35 -3.87
CA LEU A 556 18.11 -11.44 -2.95
C LEU A 556 17.88 -12.61 -1.97
N ASP A 557 18.94 -13.33 -1.62
CA ASP A 557 18.87 -14.47 -0.71
C ASP A 557 19.58 -14.18 0.63
N ARG A 558 18.86 -14.47 1.72
CA ARG A 558 19.32 -14.23 3.09
C ARG A 558 20.54 -15.06 3.46
N LYS A 559 20.65 -16.31 3.02
CA LYS A 559 21.79 -17.20 3.31
C LYS A 559 23.05 -16.73 2.58
N ILE A 560 22.91 -16.12 1.40
CA ILE A 560 24.04 -15.49 0.67
C ILE A 560 24.54 -14.27 1.46
N ALA A 561 23.63 -13.40 1.92
CA ALA A 561 23.96 -12.24 2.73
C ALA A 561 24.53 -12.60 4.12
N GLU A 562 24.02 -13.64 4.79
CA GLU A 562 24.53 -14.15 6.07
C GLU A 562 26.00 -14.63 5.97
N ARG A 563 26.41 -15.15 4.81
CA ARG A 563 27.82 -15.49 4.48
C ARG A 563 28.68 -14.27 4.12
N ARG A 564 28.12 -13.06 4.11
CA ARG A 564 28.75 -11.79 3.68
C ARG A 564 29.17 -11.77 2.21
N VAL A 565 28.52 -12.57 1.35
CA VAL A 565 28.71 -12.51 -0.10
C VAL A 565 27.78 -11.42 -0.65
N PHE A 566 28.36 -10.40 -1.28
CA PHE A 566 27.63 -9.28 -1.88
C PHE A 566 28.10 -9.04 -3.33
N PRO A 567 27.19 -8.79 -4.29
CA PRO A 567 25.73 -8.66 -4.12
C PRO A 567 25.06 -10.00 -3.79
N ALA A 568 24.09 -10.00 -2.87
CA ALA A 568 23.45 -11.22 -2.36
C ALA A 568 22.34 -11.76 -3.29
N VAL A 569 22.58 -11.74 -4.61
CA VAL A 569 21.58 -12.06 -5.65
C VAL A 569 21.43 -13.57 -5.82
N ASP A 570 20.19 -14.04 -5.77
CA ASP A 570 19.81 -15.39 -6.17
C ASP A 570 19.67 -15.43 -7.70
N VAL A 571 20.66 -16.01 -8.38
CA VAL A 571 20.78 -15.95 -9.84
C VAL A 571 19.65 -16.70 -10.55
N ASN A 572 19.19 -17.82 -10.00
CA ASN A 572 18.32 -18.77 -10.69
C ASN A 572 16.86 -18.30 -10.87
N PRO A 573 16.19 -17.67 -9.88
CA PRO A 573 14.85 -17.09 -10.05
C PRO A 573 14.87 -15.62 -10.51
N SER A 574 16.04 -14.98 -10.60
CA SER A 574 16.15 -13.58 -11.06
C SER A 574 16.14 -13.48 -12.59
N GLY A 575 15.42 -12.52 -13.15
CA GLY A 575 15.35 -12.34 -14.60
C GLY A 575 14.35 -11.28 -15.08
N THR A 576 14.42 -11.00 -16.38
CA THR A 576 13.54 -10.03 -17.06
C THR A 576 12.68 -10.76 -18.11
N ARG A 577 11.38 -10.46 -18.16
CA ARG A 577 10.51 -10.96 -19.22
C ARG A 577 10.77 -10.19 -20.51
N LYS A 578 10.97 -10.92 -21.61
CA LYS A 578 11.36 -10.40 -22.93
C LYS A 578 12.71 -9.69 -22.97
N ASP A 579 13.74 -10.25 -22.34
CA ASP A 579 15.08 -9.67 -22.39
C ASP A 579 15.79 -9.83 -23.76
N GLU A 580 15.25 -10.66 -24.67
CA GLU A 580 15.63 -10.64 -26.09
C GLU A 580 15.37 -9.29 -26.78
N LEU A 581 14.53 -8.41 -26.19
CA LEU A 581 14.29 -7.04 -26.68
C LEU A 581 15.28 -6.00 -26.12
N LEU A 582 16.16 -6.39 -25.19
CA LEU A 582 17.10 -5.51 -24.48
C LEU A 582 18.58 -5.83 -24.75
N LEU A 583 18.85 -6.97 -25.40
CA LEU A 583 20.17 -7.48 -25.74
C LEU A 583 20.32 -7.56 -27.27
N SER A 584 21.53 -7.52 -27.81
CA SER A 584 21.75 -7.94 -29.20
C SER A 584 21.54 -9.45 -29.33
N PRO A 585 21.27 -10.00 -30.53
CA PRO A 585 21.11 -11.45 -30.73
C PRO A 585 22.32 -12.25 -30.20
N ASP A 586 23.54 -11.76 -30.40
CA ASP A 586 24.77 -12.39 -29.92
C ASP A 586 24.92 -12.29 -28.40
N GLU A 587 24.64 -11.12 -27.81
CA GLU A 587 24.66 -10.91 -26.36
C GLU A 587 23.61 -11.81 -25.68
N PHE A 588 22.41 -11.91 -26.25
CA PHE A 588 21.35 -12.81 -25.80
C PHE A 588 21.76 -14.29 -25.89
N ALA A 589 22.33 -14.74 -27.01
CA ALA A 589 22.77 -16.12 -27.18
C ALA A 589 23.83 -16.54 -26.16
N ILE A 590 24.77 -15.65 -25.83
CA ILE A 590 25.81 -15.90 -24.82
C ILE A 590 25.21 -15.84 -23.40
N VAL A 591 24.37 -14.84 -23.08
CA VAL A 591 23.70 -14.74 -21.77
C VAL A 591 22.77 -15.93 -21.51
N HIS A 592 22.09 -16.45 -22.53
CA HIS A 592 21.27 -17.66 -22.41
C HIS A 592 22.12 -18.92 -22.18
N LYS A 593 23.28 -19.06 -22.86
CA LYS A 593 24.27 -20.12 -22.54
C LYS A 593 24.78 -19.99 -21.10
N LEU A 594 25.09 -18.77 -20.62
CA LEU A 594 25.52 -18.50 -19.25
C LEU A 594 24.46 -18.88 -18.22
N ARG A 595 23.20 -18.44 -18.40
CA ARG A 595 22.08 -18.81 -17.52
C ARG A 595 21.91 -20.33 -17.42
N ARG A 596 22.03 -21.06 -18.55
CA ARG A 596 21.97 -22.54 -18.53
C ARG A 596 23.06 -23.15 -17.66
N VAL A 597 24.31 -22.69 -17.76
CA VAL A 597 25.41 -23.16 -16.91
C VAL A 597 25.16 -22.85 -15.43
N LEU A 598 24.71 -21.64 -15.11
CA LEU A 598 24.44 -21.23 -13.72
C LEU A 598 23.22 -21.96 -13.12
N SER A 599 22.21 -22.29 -13.93
CA SER A 599 21.02 -23.04 -13.49
C SER A 599 21.30 -24.50 -13.10
N GLY A 600 22.46 -25.05 -13.49
CA GLY A 600 22.93 -26.36 -13.05
C GLY A 600 23.65 -26.35 -11.69
N LEU A 601 23.72 -25.20 -11.01
CA LEU A 601 24.42 -25.00 -9.75
C LEU A 601 23.47 -24.51 -8.65
N ASP A 602 23.78 -24.86 -7.40
CA ASP A 602 23.16 -24.22 -6.23
C ASP A 602 23.36 -22.70 -6.29
N SER A 603 22.35 -21.91 -5.88
CA SER A 603 22.41 -20.43 -5.95
C SER A 603 23.66 -19.81 -5.31
N HIS A 604 24.19 -20.44 -4.25
CA HIS A 604 25.49 -20.08 -3.65
C HIS A 604 26.66 -20.27 -4.62
N GLN A 605 26.78 -21.45 -5.21
CA GLN A 605 27.85 -21.78 -6.16
C GLN A 605 27.72 -20.95 -7.44
N ALA A 606 26.50 -20.67 -7.90
CA ALA A 606 26.23 -19.83 -9.05
C ALA A 606 26.73 -18.39 -8.87
N ILE A 607 26.43 -17.73 -7.73
CA ILE A 607 26.90 -16.36 -7.49
C ILE A 607 28.42 -16.32 -7.24
N ASP A 608 28.98 -17.27 -6.48
CA ASP A 608 30.42 -17.33 -6.21
C ASP A 608 31.22 -17.58 -7.50
N LEU A 609 30.76 -18.49 -8.37
CA LEU A 609 31.35 -18.72 -9.68
C LEU A 609 31.29 -17.46 -10.55
N LEU A 610 30.10 -16.85 -10.70
CA LEU A 610 29.93 -15.63 -11.50
C LEU A 610 30.86 -14.51 -11.01
N MET A 611 30.89 -14.26 -9.70
CA MET A 611 31.75 -13.26 -9.09
C MET A 611 33.24 -13.57 -9.28
N SER A 612 33.64 -14.85 -9.23
CA SER A 612 35.04 -15.26 -9.46
C SER A 612 35.52 -14.99 -10.90
N GLN A 613 34.63 -15.07 -11.89
CA GLN A 613 34.96 -14.80 -13.30
C GLN A 613 34.86 -13.31 -13.65
N LEU A 614 33.86 -12.58 -13.10
CA LEU A 614 33.74 -11.13 -13.27
C LEU A 614 34.94 -10.37 -12.68
N ARG A 615 35.56 -10.89 -11.62
CA ARG A 615 36.81 -10.35 -11.04
C ARG A 615 38.04 -10.51 -11.95
N LYS A 616 38.02 -11.39 -12.95
CA LYS A 616 39.12 -11.60 -13.92
C LYS A 616 39.01 -10.70 -15.15
N THR A 617 37.93 -9.93 -15.27
CA THR A 617 37.55 -9.18 -16.48
C THR A 617 37.22 -7.74 -16.15
N LYS A 618 37.62 -6.83 -17.03
CA LYS A 618 37.47 -5.38 -16.87
C LYS A 618 36.03 -4.92 -17.04
N ASN A 619 35.28 -5.58 -17.91
CA ASN A 619 33.87 -5.30 -18.21
C ASN A 619 33.08 -6.57 -18.61
N ASN A 620 31.77 -6.44 -18.75
CA ASN A 620 30.88 -7.54 -19.09
C ASN A 620 31.04 -8.02 -20.55
N TYR A 621 31.48 -7.16 -21.47
CA TYR A 621 31.77 -7.55 -22.86
C TYR A 621 32.94 -8.54 -22.93
N GLU A 622 34.06 -8.24 -22.27
CA GLU A 622 35.22 -9.13 -22.16
C GLU A 622 34.83 -10.47 -21.52
N PHE A 623 34.01 -10.44 -20.46
CA PHE A 623 33.47 -11.64 -19.83
C PHE A 623 32.62 -12.49 -20.78
N LEU A 624 31.70 -11.89 -21.52
CA LEU A 624 30.87 -12.63 -22.50
C LEU A 624 31.72 -13.23 -23.64
N VAL A 625 32.77 -12.54 -24.08
CA VAL A 625 33.74 -13.07 -25.06
C VAL A 625 34.60 -14.21 -24.51
N GLN A 626 34.84 -14.26 -23.19
CA GLN A 626 35.44 -15.43 -22.54
C GLN A 626 34.44 -16.58 -22.44
N VAL A 627 33.19 -16.31 -22.02
CA VAL A 627 32.12 -17.33 -21.92
C VAL A 627 31.82 -17.98 -23.27
N SER A 628 31.76 -17.22 -24.37
CA SER A 628 31.49 -17.77 -25.71
C SER A 628 32.58 -18.74 -26.20
N LYS A 629 33.83 -18.51 -25.81
CA LYS A 629 34.98 -19.39 -26.11
C LYS A 629 35.07 -20.62 -25.20
N THR A 630 34.58 -20.52 -23.96
CA THR A 630 34.72 -21.59 -22.94
C THR A 630 33.47 -22.48 -22.82
N ALA A 631 32.31 -22.02 -23.27
CA ALA A 631 31.08 -22.81 -23.23
C ALA A 631 31.14 -23.99 -24.22
N PRO A 632 30.88 -25.24 -23.78
CA PRO A 632 30.82 -26.39 -24.70
C PRO A 632 29.72 -26.18 -25.76
N GLY A 633 30.01 -26.54 -27.00
CA GLY A 633 29.20 -26.12 -28.17
C GLY A 633 29.60 -24.75 -28.74
N GLY A 634 30.90 -24.43 -28.71
CA GLY A 634 31.52 -23.29 -29.39
C GLY A 634 32.15 -23.61 -30.75
N ALA A 635 31.93 -24.83 -31.27
CA ALA A 635 32.49 -25.29 -32.55
C ALA A 635 31.45 -26.09 -33.36
N MET A 636 30.69 -25.39 -34.19
CA MET A 636 30.19 -25.85 -35.49
C MET A 636 29.71 -24.63 -36.30
N ASP A 637 30.03 -24.66 -37.58
CA ASP A 637 29.38 -24.01 -38.73
C ASP A 637 29.09 -22.49 -38.68
N VAL A 638 30.00 -21.69 -39.26
CA VAL A 638 29.78 -21.12 -40.62
C VAL A 638 31.17 -20.98 -41.31
N ASP A 639 31.31 -21.58 -42.49
CA ASP A 639 32.24 -21.18 -43.57
C ASP A 639 31.46 -20.35 -44.60
#